data_AF-A0A511T033-F1
#
_entry.id   AF-A0A511T033-F1
#
_cell.length_a   1.000
_cell.length_b   1.000
_cell.length_c   1.000
_cell.angle_alpha   90.00
_cell.angle_beta   90.00
_cell.angle_gamma   90.00
#
_symmetry.space_group_name_H-M   'P 1'
#
loop_
_entity.id
_entity.type
_entity.pdbx_description
1 polymer ?
#
loop_
_entity_poly.entity_id
_entity_poly.type
_entity_poly.pdbx_seq_one_letter_code
_entity_poly.pdbx_strand_id
1 'polypeptide(L)'
;MGWASMVAVLLAATPTFVTRGDVTPESELRREAEAGWASLEAVYSAEAGGAPTKAPASILLQRGAALSSERNAQGRPGLVELRQNTPGVLDERLRVALRHELAHQLLWWACPQSSEDRLFHEAFAVAVSGELPAWREGGYQSLSRAASELAASPAVDSTRARRALARLLSESVGFPKALSRRLRQCHDGARWVVPLSIDELAEVEVRAAGPATVVVSRHSGEVLLSEGEVRRALPYGSVLKPFVYAAGVGHPVLAPRVDVQEWSCGPGLPAKVDARTALLRSCNGYFLDWEAAGSAPRALGAWGPVLSALGMTGTPADMADMVGLRSTLSLSPWGLAQAYRLLAEARPDVLALLADNADRGTLAELPASKALSGVATKTGTVRDAASRPQYGWIAAVDGDLVVVAVRPGKMPRQFAEEIPAALARARKQAGVEAARVQVLGLVPAREVEARCPGVGFSVDGGMPKPSLMEWTRLETLTTKGAAVCLGAPWRVRFPKGPEDGRDYAGVFTWSPPLAYRPPEGVPTSPSAMKARRGSDFVFRTTRLQYTAGVVAAEDVTLKGEPRVALARVVAHNERHSRHPGRAVCDTTHCQAFRGTVRVQRDDAKALGMPALKWREWLLFSQGGEEPWRQERPRGEVERLLGRGLVSLRFEAGRVNYLLTERDGTATYEDGRSLPCELLRSGLKLPSCPRTASFNGSVLVFEGRGRGHGEGLDVEAAKASGLRSDAILEAAYGKKRPEPRDVDGE
;
A
#
# COMPACT_ATOMS: atom_id res chain seq x y z
N MET A 1 16.75 -68.01 -15.66
CA MET A 1 15.30 -68.03 -15.96
C MET A 1 14.66 -67.07 -14.98
N GLY A 2 14.21 -65.87 -15.31
CA GLY A 2 13.73 -65.33 -16.57
C GLY A 2 12.35 -64.75 -16.28
N TRP A 3 12.25 -63.42 -16.25
CA TRP A 3 11.11 -62.60 -16.69
C TRP A 3 11.55 -61.14 -16.59
N ALA A 4 12.14 -60.68 -17.69
CA ALA A 4 12.31 -59.27 -17.95
C ALA A 4 10.93 -58.66 -18.20
N SER A 5 10.49 -57.78 -17.33
CA SER A 5 9.37 -56.89 -17.59
C SER A 5 9.75 -55.98 -18.74
N MET A 6 9.36 -56.35 -19.97
CA MET A 6 9.32 -55.43 -21.09
C MET A 6 8.34 -54.31 -20.75
N VAL A 7 8.88 -53.17 -20.33
CA VAL A 7 8.19 -51.89 -20.49
C VAL A 7 8.14 -51.63 -21.99
N ALA A 8 7.07 -52.08 -22.64
CA ALA A 8 6.73 -51.64 -23.98
C ALA A 8 6.39 -50.15 -23.89
N VAL A 9 7.38 -49.31 -24.18
CA VAL A 9 7.14 -47.92 -24.58
C VAL A 9 6.35 -48.01 -25.88
N LEU A 10 5.02 -47.90 -25.80
CA LEU A 10 4.17 -47.60 -26.94
C LEU A 10 4.58 -46.21 -27.43
N LEU A 11 5.54 -46.18 -28.36
CA LEU A 11 5.79 -45.01 -29.20
C LEU A 11 4.45 -44.70 -29.90
N ALA A 12 3.82 -43.58 -29.54
CA ALA A 12 2.73 -43.04 -30.32
C ALA A 12 3.24 -42.90 -31.76
N ALA A 13 2.71 -43.71 -32.67
CA ALA A 13 3.17 -43.69 -34.06
C ALA A 13 2.78 -42.33 -34.65
N THR A 14 3.72 -41.57 -35.19
CA THR A 14 3.41 -40.36 -35.97
C THR A 14 2.59 -40.78 -37.20
N PRO A 15 1.52 -40.05 -37.58
CA PRO A 15 0.77 -40.38 -38.77
C PRO A 15 1.68 -40.31 -39.99
N THR A 16 1.45 -41.21 -40.95
CA THR A 16 2.11 -41.11 -42.25
C THR A 16 1.48 -39.96 -43.04
N PHE A 17 2.28 -38.93 -43.35
CA PHE A 17 1.85 -37.82 -44.20
C PHE A 17 2.08 -38.14 -45.67
N VAL A 18 1.00 -38.23 -46.45
CA VAL A 18 1.03 -38.52 -47.89
C VAL A 18 0.79 -37.23 -48.65
N THR A 19 1.60 -36.94 -49.67
CA THR A 19 1.46 -35.76 -50.54
C THR A 19 0.97 -36.18 -51.93
N ARG A 20 0.16 -35.35 -52.61
CA ARG A 20 -0.19 -35.54 -54.04
C ARG A 20 0.81 -34.93 -55.02
N GLY A 21 1.86 -34.28 -54.51
CA GLY A 21 2.84 -33.55 -55.31
C GLY A 21 2.37 -32.20 -55.86
N ASP A 22 1.21 -31.73 -55.41
CA ASP A 22 0.57 -30.48 -55.85
C ASP A 22 0.81 -29.28 -54.90
N VAL A 23 1.49 -29.50 -53.78
CA VAL A 23 2.00 -28.47 -52.85
C VAL A 23 3.50 -28.69 -52.67
N THR A 24 4.33 -27.71 -53.01
CA THR A 24 5.81 -27.86 -53.09
C THR A 24 6.56 -26.82 -52.25
N PRO A 25 7.71 -27.13 -51.62
CA PRO A 25 8.45 -28.39 -51.68
C PRO A 25 7.84 -29.47 -50.76
N GLU A 26 7.63 -30.67 -51.30
CA GLU A 26 6.96 -31.77 -50.58
C GLU A 26 7.73 -32.24 -49.33
N SER A 27 9.06 -32.25 -49.40
CA SER A 27 9.92 -32.68 -48.31
C SER A 27 9.84 -31.71 -47.12
N GLU A 28 9.79 -30.42 -47.39
CA GLU A 28 9.60 -29.40 -46.36
C GLU A 28 8.20 -29.44 -45.77
N LEU A 29 7.17 -29.65 -46.61
CA LEU A 29 5.80 -29.77 -46.17
C LEU A 29 5.61 -30.96 -45.22
N ARG A 30 6.16 -32.13 -45.57
CA ARG A 30 6.14 -33.32 -44.72
C ARG A 30 6.89 -33.10 -43.41
N ARG A 31 8.09 -32.53 -43.47
CA ARG A 31 8.89 -32.21 -42.27
C ARG A 31 8.15 -31.24 -41.33
N GLU A 32 7.49 -30.22 -41.89
CA GLU A 32 6.67 -29.29 -41.11
C GLU A 32 5.46 -30.01 -40.48
N ALA A 33 4.80 -30.90 -41.21
CA ALA A 33 3.67 -31.67 -40.70
C ALA A 33 4.08 -32.62 -39.56
N GLU A 34 5.20 -33.32 -39.71
CA GLU A 34 5.78 -34.20 -38.69
C GLU A 34 6.17 -33.43 -37.43
N ALA A 35 6.88 -32.30 -37.57
CA ALA A 35 7.26 -31.46 -36.44
C ALA A 35 6.04 -30.82 -35.75
N GLY A 36 5.05 -30.38 -36.54
CA GLY A 36 3.78 -29.87 -36.05
C GLY A 36 3.03 -30.92 -35.25
N TRP A 37 2.90 -32.14 -35.77
CA TRP A 37 2.25 -33.25 -35.08
C TRP A 37 2.93 -33.61 -33.76
N ALA A 38 4.26 -33.74 -33.76
CA ALA A 38 5.02 -34.02 -32.54
C ALA A 38 4.80 -32.94 -31.46
N SER A 39 4.73 -31.67 -31.87
CA SER A 39 4.43 -30.56 -30.96
C SER A 39 3.01 -30.63 -30.39
N LEU A 40 2.03 -30.98 -31.24
CA LEU A 40 0.63 -31.15 -30.84
C LEU A 40 0.45 -32.32 -29.86
N GLU A 41 1.11 -33.46 -30.10
CA GLU A 41 1.09 -34.62 -29.20
C GLU A 41 1.74 -34.30 -27.84
N ALA A 42 2.82 -33.51 -27.84
CA ALA A 42 3.45 -33.07 -26.60
C ALA A 42 2.50 -32.20 -25.76
N VAL A 43 1.80 -31.24 -26.40
CA VAL A 43 0.79 -30.41 -25.72
C VAL A 43 -0.37 -31.27 -25.24
N TYR A 44 -0.91 -32.15 -26.09
CA TYR A 44 -1.97 -33.08 -25.70
C TYR A 44 -1.56 -33.90 -24.48
N SER A 45 -0.38 -34.51 -24.51
CA SER A 45 0.09 -35.38 -23.43
C SER A 45 0.27 -34.62 -22.11
N ALA A 46 0.80 -33.40 -22.18
CA ALA A 46 0.97 -32.53 -21.02
C ALA A 46 -0.39 -32.12 -20.40
N GLU A 47 -1.37 -31.76 -21.24
CA GLU A 47 -2.64 -31.19 -20.78
C GLU A 47 -3.71 -32.24 -20.48
N ALA A 48 -3.71 -33.37 -21.21
CA ALA A 48 -4.62 -34.49 -21.04
C ALA A 48 -4.17 -35.48 -19.95
N GLY A 49 -2.92 -35.41 -19.51
CA GLY A 49 -2.36 -36.30 -18.47
C GLY A 49 -1.81 -37.64 -18.99
N GLY A 50 -1.70 -37.81 -20.31
CA GLY A 50 -1.17 -39.03 -20.94
C GLY A 50 -1.22 -38.99 -22.47
N ALA A 51 -0.46 -39.89 -23.11
CA ALA A 51 -0.45 -40.00 -24.56
C ALA A 51 -1.80 -40.53 -25.10
N PRO A 52 -2.17 -40.20 -26.34
CA PRO A 52 -3.31 -40.80 -27.01
C PRO A 52 -3.22 -42.35 -27.04
N THR A 53 -4.35 -43.04 -26.93
CA THR A 53 -4.39 -44.50 -26.71
C THR A 53 -4.45 -45.34 -27.99
N LYS A 54 -4.64 -44.72 -29.15
CA LYS A 54 -4.75 -45.39 -30.47
C LYS A 54 -3.57 -44.97 -31.35
N ALA A 55 -3.31 -45.66 -32.45
CA ALA A 55 -2.38 -45.17 -33.49
C ALA A 55 -3.15 -44.24 -34.47
N PRO A 56 -2.53 -43.17 -35.00
CA PRO A 56 -3.18 -42.27 -35.95
C PRO A 56 -3.21 -42.84 -37.36
N ALA A 57 -4.26 -42.50 -38.10
CA ALA A 57 -4.40 -42.84 -39.50
C ALA A 57 -3.49 -41.95 -40.37
N SER A 58 -3.22 -42.38 -41.61
CA SER A 58 -2.49 -41.55 -42.58
C SER A 58 -3.27 -40.27 -42.90
N ILE A 59 -2.56 -39.16 -43.09
CA ILE A 59 -3.13 -37.85 -43.43
C ILE A 59 -2.65 -37.46 -44.82
N LEU A 60 -3.61 -37.22 -45.73
CA LEU A 60 -3.33 -36.73 -47.08
C LEU A 60 -3.19 -35.21 -47.07
N LEU A 61 -2.09 -34.68 -47.58
CA LEU A 61 -1.83 -33.27 -47.80
C LEU A 61 -1.94 -32.98 -49.31
N GLN A 62 -2.85 -32.08 -49.69
CA GLN A 62 -3.06 -31.73 -51.10
C GLN A 62 -3.34 -30.24 -51.30
N ARG A 63 -3.34 -29.78 -52.55
CA ARG A 63 -3.68 -28.40 -52.89
C ARG A 63 -5.19 -28.19 -52.90
N GLY A 64 -5.66 -27.20 -52.15
CA GLY A 64 -7.07 -26.81 -52.12
C GLY A 64 -7.45 -25.90 -53.29
N ALA A 65 -7.73 -26.47 -54.46
CA ALA A 65 -8.07 -25.71 -55.68
C ALA A 65 -9.35 -24.86 -55.56
N ALA A 66 -10.27 -25.24 -54.67
CA ALA A 66 -11.55 -24.55 -54.45
C ALA A 66 -11.56 -23.61 -53.23
N LEU A 67 -10.42 -23.37 -52.57
CA LEU A 67 -10.37 -22.51 -51.38
C LEU A 67 -10.47 -21.02 -51.77
N SER A 68 -11.33 -20.28 -51.08
CA SER A 68 -11.49 -18.83 -51.27
C SER A 68 -10.21 -18.07 -50.89
N SER A 69 -10.09 -16.80 -51.31
CA SER A 69 -8.94 -15.93 -50.99
C SER A 69 -8.73 -15.69 -49.49
N GLU A 70 -9.79 -15.87 -48.71
CA GLU A 70 -9.80 -15.66 -47.27
C GLU A 70 -9.45 -16.92 -46.48
N ARG A 71 -9.36 -18.10 -47.13
CA ARG A 71 -9.11 -19.39 -46.49
C ARG A 71 -7.76 -19.99 -46.95
N ASN A 72 -6.86 -20.20 -46.00
CA ASN A 72 -5.51 -20.72 -46.27
C ASN A 72 -5.43 -22.24 -46.27
N ALA A 73 -6.32 -22.89 -45.53
CA ALA A 73 -6.39 -24.34 -45.45
C ALA A 73 -7.81 -24.78 -45.08
N GLN A 74 -8.08 -26.07 -45.28
CA GLN A 74 -9.27 -26.74 -44.79
C GLN A 74 -8.97 -28.20 -44.48
N GLY A 75 -9.36 -28.65 -43.30
CA GLY A 75 -9.28 -30.04 -42.88
C GLY A 75 -10.62 -30.79 -42.98
N ARG A 76 -10.52 -32.08 -43.24
CA ARG A 76 -11.54 -33.11 -42.96
C ARG A 76 -10.82 -34.32 -42.38
N PRO A 77 -11.45 -35.21 -41.60
CA PRO A 77 -10.74 -36.38 -41.05
C PRO A 77 -9.90 -37.13 -42.11
N GLY A 78 -8.59 -37.18 -41.91
CA GLY A 78 -7.61 -37.82 -42.81
C GLY A 78 -7.14 -36.98 -44.02
N LEU A 79 -7.61 -35.73 -44.18
CA LEU A 79 -7.30 -34.87 -45.32
C LEU A 79 -7.06 -33.41 -44.89
N VAL A 80 -5.98 -32.81 -45.38
CA VAL A 80 -5.71 -31.38 -45.26
C VAL A 80 -5.48 -30.80 -46.65
N GLU A 81 -6.29 -29.79 -46.98
CA GLU A 81 -6.19 -29.03 -48.22
C GLU A 81 -5.52 -27.68 -47.94
N LEU A 82 -4.46 -27.35 -48.67
CA LEU A 82 -3.65 -26.15 -48.47
C LEU A 82 -3.72 -25.22 -49.69
N ARG A 83 -3.87 -23.92 -49.44
CA ARG A 83 -3.84 -22.88 -50.46
C ARG A 83 -2.41 -22.34 -50.62
N GLN A 84 -1.62 -23.00 -51.46
CA GLN A 84 -0.33 -22.45 -51.88
C GLN A 84 -0.52 -21.39 -52.97
N ASN A 85 -0.20 -20.13 -52.65
CA ASN A 85 -0.27 -19.01 -53.58
C ASN A 85 0.93 -18.98 -54.55
N THR A 86 2.13 -19.32 -54.04
CA THR A 86 3.37 -19.34 -54.81
C THR A 86 3.96 -20.75 -54.80
N PRO A 87 3.99 -21.47 -55.94
CA PRO A 87 4.62 -22.78 -56.03
C PRO A 87 6.07 -22.75 -55.58
N GLY A 88 6.53 -23.80 -54.90
CA GLY A 88 7.91 -23.91 -54.39
C GLY A 88 8.20 -23.10 -53.13
N VAL A 89 7.22 -22.36 -52.58
CA VAL A 89 7.39 -21.55 -51.37
C VAL A 89 6.43 -21.99 -50.28
N LEU A 90 6.98 -22.41 -49.15
CA LEU A 90 6.24 -22.71 -47.91
C LEU A 90 6.41 -21.55 -46.93
N ASP A 91 5.62 -20.49 -47.11
CA ASP A 91 5.63 -19.29 -46.27
C ASP A 91 5.03 -19.54 -44.87
N GLU A 92 5.24 -18.61 -43.94
CA GLU A 92 4.76 -18.78 -42.55
C GLU A 92 3.24 -18.88 -42.47
N ARG A 93 2.51 -18.18 -43.36
CA ARG A 93 1.05 -18.23 -43.41
C ARG A 93 0.56 -19.63 -43.74
N LEU A 94 1.22 -20.32 -44.66
CA LEU A 94 0.90 -21.70 -45.04
C LEU A 94 1.34 -22.70 -43.96
N ARG A 95 2.47 -22.47 -43.27
CA ARG A 95 2.93 -23.29 -42.13
C ARG A 95 1.96 -23.23 -40.96
N VAL A 96 1.54 -22.03 -40.56
CA VAL A 96 0.54 -21.82 -39.50
C VAL A 96 -0.79 -22.47 -39.88
N ALA A 97 -1.24 -22.32 -41.13
CA ALA A 97 -2.47 -22.95 -41.60
C ALA A 97 -2.38 -24.49 -41.56
N LEU A 98 -1.24 -25.07 -41.94
CA LEU A 98 -1.02 -26.52 -41.79
C LEU A 98 -1.08 -26.95 -40.32
N ARG A 99 -0.37 -26.27 -39.41
CA ARG A 99 -0.39 -26.59 -37.97
C ARG A 99 -1.80 -26.49 -37.39
N HIS A 100 -2.60 -25.50 -37.82
CA HIS A 100 -4.00 -25.33 -37.44
C HIS A 100 -4.85 -26.55 -37.83
N GLU A 101 -4.78 -26.96 -39.10
CA GLU A 101 -5.57 -28.11 -39.56
C GLU A 101 -5.08 -29.43 -38.94
N LEU A 102 -3.77 -29.56 -38.66
CA LEU A 102 -3.25 -30.72 -37.94
C LEU A 102 -3.76 -30.80 -36.49
N ALA A 103 -4.02 -29.67 -35.84
CA ALA A 103 -4.66 -29.66 -34.52
C ALA A 103 -6.07 -30.26 -34.57
N HIS A 104 -6.85 -29.95 -35.62
CA HIS A 104 -8.14 -30.58 -35.88
C HIS A 104 -8.00 -32.09 -36.16
N GLN A 105 -7.02 -32.50 -36.97
CA GLN A 105 -6.74 -33.93 -37.22
C GLN A 105 -6.42 -34.68 -35.92
N LEU A 106 -5.59 -34.08 -35.05
CA LEU A 106 -5.27 -34.64 -33.74
C LEU A 106 -6.55 -34.83 -32.92
N LEU A 107 -7.42 -33.81 -32.83
CA LEU A 107 -8.65 -33.91 -32.05
C LEU A 107 -9.67 -34.89 -32.63
N TRP A 108 -9.84 -34.98 -33.95
CA TRP A 108 -10.72 -36.00 -34.54
C TRP A 108 -10.25 -37.41 -34.24
N TRP A 109 -8.94 -37.61 -34.13
CA TRP A 109 -8.35 -38.91 -33.84
C TRP A 109 -8.28 -39.25 -32.35
N ALA A 110 -7.68 -38.37 -31.54
CA ALA A 110 -7.49 -38.58 -30.10
C ALA A 110 -8.80 -38.39 -29.34
N CYS A 111 -9.71 -37.58 -29.87
CA CYS A 111 -10.95 -37.18 -29.22
C CYS A 111 -12.18 -37.21 -30.16
N PRO A 112 -12.53 -38.36 -30.76
CA PRO A 112 -13.62 -38.44 -31.73
C PRO A 112 -14.99 -38.03 -31.16
N GLN A 113 -15.19 -38.15 -29.84
CA GLN A 113 -16.40 -37.73 -29.13
C GLN A 113 -16.60 -36.21 -29.17
N SER A 114 -15.54 -35.43 -29.40
CA SER A 114 -15.60 -33.96 -29.51
C SER A 114 -15.81 -33.44 -30.92
N SER A 115 -15.98 -34.33 -31.92
CA SER A 115 -16.02 -33.95 -33.34
C SER A 115 -17.11 -32.93 -33.71
N GLU A 116 -18.19 -32.85 -32.94
CA GLU A 116 -19.26 -31.87 -33.09
C GLU A 116 -19.03 -30.56 -32.29
N ASP A 117 -18.07 -30.56 -31.36
CA ASP A 117 -17.73 -29.43 -30.51
C ASP A 117 -16.78 -28.45 -31.23
N ARG A 118 -17.36 -27.70 -32.18
CA ARG A 118 -16.58 -26.78 -33.04
C ARG A 118 -15.79 -25.74 -32.26
N LEU A 119 -16.36 -25.19 -31.18
CA LEU A 119 -15.66 -24.17 -30.39
C LEU A 119 -14.43 -24.76 -29.72
N PHE A 120 -14.52 -25.98 -29.18
CA PHE A 120 -13.36 -26.68 -28.64
C PHE A 120 -12.27 -26.92 -29.69
N HIS A 121 -12.66 -27.37 -30.89
CA HIS A 121 -11.75 -27.60 -32.01
C HIS A 121 -11.02 -26.33 -32.43
N GLU A 122 -11.75 -25.26 -32.72
CA GLU A 122 -11.14 -23.98 -33.15
C GLU A 122 -10.32 -23.34 -32.03
N ALA A 123 -10.79 -23.40 -30.76
CA ALA A 123 -10.05 -22.85 -29.63
C ALA A 123 -8.71 -23.58 -29.41
N PHE A 124 -8.72 -24.92 -29.52
CA PHE A 124 -7.50 -25.73 -29.46
C PHE A 124 -6.56 -25.38 -30.60
N ALA A 125 -7.05 -25.38 -31.84
CA ALA A 125 -6.25 -25.10 -33.02
C ALA A 125 -5.59 -23.71 -32.98
N VAL A 126 -6.32 -22.66 -32.60
CA VAL A 126 -5.77 -21.31 -32.41
C VAL A 126 -4.68 -21.28 -31.33
N ALA A 127 -4.90 -21.98 -30.22
CA ALA A 127 -3.99 -21.98 -29.08
C ALA A 127 -2.63 -22.64 -29.37
N VAL A 128 -2.59 -23.60 -30.30
CA VAL A 128 -1.40 -24.43 -30.57
C VAL A 128 -0.74 -24.17 -31.93
N SER A 129 -1.45 -23.60 -32.90
CA SER A 129 -0.94 -23.44 -34.28
C SER A 129 0.11 -22.33 -34.42
N GLY A 130 0.18 -21.43 -33.43
CA GLY A 130 1.01 -20.22 -33.48
C GLY A 130 0.31 -19.03 -34.12
N GLU A 131 -0.98 -19.12 -34.46
CA GLU A 131 -1.71 -17.98 -35.05
C GLU A 131 -2.14 -16.92 -34.02
N LEU A 132 -2.21 -17.27 -32.73
CA LEU A 132 -2.71 -16.39 -31.67
C LEU A 132 -2.06 -14.98 -31.65
N PRO A 133 -0.72 -14.80 -31.81
CA PRO A 133 -0.10 -13.49 -31.86
C PRO A 133 -0.59 -12.60 -33.02
N ALA A 134 -0.82 -13.17 -34.20
CA ALA A 134 -1.29 -12.42 -35.37
C ALA A 134 -2.70 -11.83 -35.16
N TRP A 135 -3.52 -12.52 -34.38
CA TRP A 135 -4.87 -12.06 -34.03
C TRP A 135 -4.91 -11.05 -32.89
N ARG A 136 -3.78 -10.85 -32.17
CA ARG A 136 -3.62 -9.79 -31.17
C ARG A 136 -3.34 -8.43 -31.81
N GLU A 137 -2.92 -8.39 -33.07
CA GLU A 137 -2.70 -7.15 -33.80
C GLU A 137 -4.05 -6.50 -34.19
N GLY A 138 -4.36 -5.37 -33.56
CA GLY A 138 -5.58 -4.60 -33.80
C GLY A 138 -6.04 -3.78 -32.60
N GLY A 139 -7.13 -3.03 -32.76
CA GLY A 139 -7.78 -2.34 -31.64
C GLY A 139 -8.32 -3.33 -30.61
N TYR A 140 -8.17 -3.00 -29.33
CA TYR A 140 -8.70 -3.81 -28.22
C TYR A 140 -10.21 -4.07 -28.41
N GLN A 141 -10.63 -5.31 -28.13
CA GLN A 141 -12.03 -5.74 -28.13
C GLN A 141 -12.42 -6.16 -26.71
N SER A 142 -13.51 -5.60 -26.17
CA SER A 142 -14.06 -6.02 -24.88
C SER A 142 -14.44 -7.51 -24.88
N LEU A 143 -14.35 -8.15 -23.72
CA LEU A 143 -14.70 -9.57 -23.55
C LEU A 143 -16.15 -9.83 -23.99
N SER A 144 -17.09 -8.95 -23.63
CA SER A 144 -18.50 -9.10 -24.02
C SER A 144 -18.73 -8.95 -25.52
N ARG A 145 -17.97 -8.08 -26.20
CA ARG A 145 -18.06 -7.93 -27.65
C ARG A 145 -17.42 -9.11 -28.36
N ALA A 146 -16.30 -9.63 -27.85
CA ALA A 146 -15.70 -10.85 -28.36
C ALA A 146 -16.66 -12.04 -28.21
N ALA A 147 -17.27 -12.20 -27.03
CA ALA A 147 -18.29 -13.22 -26.79
C ALA A 147 -19.50 -13.08 -27.74
N SER A 148 -20.00 -11.86 -27.93
CA SER A 148 -21.14 -11.60 -28.84
C SER A 148 -20.79 -11.89 -30.31
N GLU A 149 -19.61 -11.49 -30.76
CA GLU A 149 -19.13 -11.76 -32.12
C GLU A 149 -18.97 -13.27 -32.36
N LEU A 150 -18.41 -13.98 -31.39
CA LEU A 150 -18.22 -15.43 -31.48
C LEU A 150 -19.55 -16.19 -31.42
N ALA A 151 -20.50 -15.73 -30.61
CA ALA A 151 -21.86 -16.27 -30.57
C ALA A 151 -22.61 -16.05 -31.90
N ALA A 152 -22.38 -14.92 -32.58
CA ALA A 152 -22.96 -14.63 -33.88
C ALA A 152 -22.28 -15.37 -35.04
N SER A 153 -21.04 -15.84 -34.86
CA SER A 153 -20.25 -16.53 -35.88
C SER A 153 -19.55 -17.78 -35.31
N PRO A 154 -20.31 -18.82 -34.91
CA PRO A 154 -19.78 -20.00 -34.23
C PRO A 154 -18.86 -20.87 -35.09
N ALA A 155 -18.85 -20.65 -36.41
CA ALA A 155 -17.95 -21.33 -37.34
C ALA A 155 -16.51 -20.78 -37.32
N VAL A 156 -16.28 -19.62 -36.67
CA VAL A 156 -14.96 -18.96 -36.56
C VAL A 156 -14.23 -18.79 -37.90
N ASP A 157 -15.00 -18.63 -38.97
CA ASP A 157 -14.52 -18.57 -40.35
C ASP A 157 -14.24 -17.14 -40.83
N SER A 158 -14.65 -16.13 -40.07
CA SER A 158 -14.37 -14.73 -40.33
C SER A 158 -13.18 -14.19 -39.53
N THR A 159 -12.49 -13.19 -40.08
CA THR A 159 -11.43 -12.43 -39.38
C THR A 159 -11.90 -11.88 -38.03
N ARG A 160 -13.16 -11.46 -37.94
CA ARG A 160 -13.75 -10.92 -36.71
C ARG A 160 -13.96 -12.01 -35.65
N ALA A 161 -14.48 -13.16 -36.06
CA ALA A 161 -14.67 -14.30 -35.15
C ALA A 161 -13.34 -14.88 -34.66
N ARG A 162 -12.32 -14.98 -35.53
CA ARG A 162 -10.96 -15.39 -35.11
C ARG A 162 -10.34 -14.42 -34.11
N ARG A 163 -10.46 -13.11 -34.35
CA ARG A 163 -10.01 -12.09 -33.39
C ARG A 163 -10.76 -12.19 -32.06
N ALA A 164 -12.06 -12.43 -32.10
CA ALA A 164 -12.87 -12.63 -30.89
C ALA A 164 -12.44 -13.86 -30.10
N LEU A 165 -12.18 -14.99 -30.77
CA LEU A 165 -11.68 -16.21 -30.14
C LEU A 165 -10.27 -16.00 -29.54
N ALA A 166 -9.35 -15.38 -30.28
CA ALA A 166 -8.03 -15.02 -29.77
C ALA A 166 -8.08 -14.12 -28.54
N ARG A 167 -9.04 -13.19 -28.50
CA ARG A 167 -9.30 -12.33 -27.35
C ARG A 167 -9.75 -13.12 -26.12
N LEU A 168 -10.66 -14.10 -26.29
CA LEU A 168 -11.14 -14.99 -25.21
C LEU A 168 -10.00 -15.85 -24.66
N LEU A 169 -9.19 -16.45 -25.54
CA LEU A 169 -8.02 -17.25 -25.16
C LEU A 169 -6.95 -16.46 -24.40
N SER A 170 -6.98 -15.12 -24.47
CA SER A 170 -6.04 -14.24 -23.78
C SER A 170 -6.51 -13.82 -22.38
N GLU A 171 -7.63 -14.33 -21.86
CA GLU A 171 -8.03 -14.12 -20.44
C GLU A 171 -7.20 -14.98 -19.47
N SER A 172 -6.57 -16.04 -19.96
CA SER A 172 -5.74 -16.95 -19.17
C SER A 172 -4.26 -16.82 -19.50
N VAL A 173 -3.42 -16.99 -18.47
CA VAL A 173 -1.97 -17.10 -18.63
C VAL A 173 -1.63 -18.56 -18.89
N GLY A 174 -0.94 -18.84 -20.01
CA GLY A 174 -0.57 -20.19 -20.43
C GLY A 174 -1.67 -20.87 -21.26
N PHE A 175 -1.66 -22.21 -21.28
CA PHE A 175 -2.67 -22.99 -21.99
C PHE A 175 -4.03 -22.92 -21.24
N PRO A 176 -5.16 -22.70 -21.92
CA PRO A 176 -6.45 -22.58 -21.25
C PRO A 176 -6.85 -23.87 -20.52
N LYS A 177 -7.07 -23.78 -19.20
CA LYS A 177 -7.59 -24.83 -18.32
C LYS A 177 -8.90 -25.42 -18.82
N ALA A 178 -9.75 -24.62 -19.45
CA ALA A 178 -10.99 -25.11 -20.06
C ALA A 178 -10.70 -26.17 -21.12
N LEU A 179 -9.69 -25.92 -21.96
CA LEU A 179 -9.23 -26.89 -22.96
C LEU A 179 -8.55 -28.09 -22.28
N SER A 180 -7.71 -27.89 -21.26
CA SER A 180 -7.11 -29.00 -20.50
C SER A 180 -8.15 -29.90 -19.83
N ARG A 181 -9.26 -29.34 -19.32
CA ARG A 181 -10.37 -30.13 -18.77
C ARG A 181 -11.04 -30.99 -19.85
N ARG A 182 -11.32 -30.43 -21.03
CA ARG A 182 -11.92 -31.16 -22.15
C ARG A 182 -10.97 -32.24 -22.68
N LEU A 183 -9.68 -31.96 -22.80
CA LEU A 183 -8.68 -32.94 -23.19
C LEU A 183 -8.60 -34.12 -22.20
N ARG A 184 -8.57 -33.84 -20.89
CA ARG A 184 -8.61 -34.89 -19.84
C ARG A 184 -9.87 -35.73 -19.88
N GLN A 185 -11.04 -35.11 -19.94
CA GLN A 185 -12.32 -35.81 -20.10
C GLN A 185 -12.27 -36.77 -21.30
N CYS A 186 -11.64 -36.33 -22.38
CA CYS A 186 -11.53 -37.15 -23.58
C CYS A 186 -10.56 -38.32 -23.41
N HIS A 187 -9.40 -38.07 -22.80
CA HIS A 187 -8.43 -39.11 -22.47
C HIS A 187 -9.02 -40.19 -21.55
N ASP A 188 -9.82 -39.77 -20.57
CA ASP A 188 -10.54 -40.65 -19.64
C ASP A 188 -11.73 -41.39 -20.29
N GLY A 189 -12.01 -41.14 -21.58
CA GLY A 189 -13.10 -41.76 -22.33
C GLY A 189 -14.50 -41.24 -21.98
N ALA A 190 -14.61 -40.13 -21.24
CA ALA A 190 -15.88 -39.52 -20.89
C ALA A 190 -16.52 -38.85 -22.11
N ARG A 191 -17.83 -39.08 -22.31
CA ARG A 191 -18.64 -38.32 -23.28
C ARG A 191 -19.22 -37.09 -22.59
N TRP A 192 -19.04 -35.92 -23.18
CA TRP A 192 -19.78 -34.73 -22.75
C TRP A 192 -20.88 -34.39 -23.75
N VAL A 193 -22.09 -34.18 -23.22
CA VAL A 193 -23.30 -33.88 -24.00
C VAL A 193 -23.41 -32.38 -24.32
N VAL A 194 -22.73 -31.54 -23.54
CA VAL A 194 -22.75 -30.08 -23.68
C VAL A 194 -21.42 -29.62 -24.28
N PRO A 195 -21.43 -29.03 -25.49
CA PRO A 195 -20.25 -28.43 -26.11
C PRO A 195 -19.59 -27.40 -25.21
N LEU A 196 -18.30 -27.11 -25.45
CA LEU A 196 -17.60 -26.03 -24.81
C LEU A 196 -18.37 -24.72 -24.99
N SER A 197 -18.70 -24.05 -23.90
CA SER A 197 -19.35 -22.74 -23.94
C SER A 197 -18.32 -21.60 -23.95
N ILE A 198 -18.74 -20.42 -24.42
CA ILE A 198 -17.92 -19.21 -24.40
C ILE A 198 -17.53 -18.83 -22.96
N ASP A 199 -18.46 -18.98 -22.01
CA ASP A 199 -18.22 -18.69 -20.59
C ASP A 199 -17.17 -19.63 -19.99
N GLU A 200 -17.23 -20.93 -20.33
CA GLU A 200 -16.22 -21.90 -19.92
C GLU A 200 -14.83 -21.57 -20.49
N LEU A 201 -14.76 -21.20 -21.78
CA LEU A 201 -13.52 -20.87 -22.47
C LEU A 201 -12.89 -19.56 -22.00
N ALA A 202 -13.72 -18.56 -21.69
CA ALA A 202 -13.28 -17.29 -21.14
C ALA A 202 -12.69 -17.43 -19.73
N GLU A 203 -12.88 -18.60 -19.08
CA GLU A 203 -12.43 -18.91 -17.72
C GLU A 203 -12.87 -17.88 -16.67
N VAL A 204 -13.93 -17.14 -16.97
CA VAL A 204 -14.59 -16.24 -16.02
C VAL A 204 -15.57 -17.01 -15.16
N GLU A 205 -15.15 -18.18 -14.65
CA GLU A 205 -15.84 -18.72 -13.49
C GLU A 205 -15.81 -17.64 -12.41
N VAL A 206 -17.00 -17.30 -11.90
CA VAL A 206 -17.14 -16.46 -10.71
C VAL A 206 -16.35 -17.17 -9.63
N ARG A 207 -15.11 -16.72 -9.36
CA ARG A 207 -14.32 -17.31 -8.28
C ARG A 207 -15.12 -17.00 -7.03
N ALA A 208 -15.78 -18.00 -6.46
CA ALA A 208 -16.60 -17.83 -5.27
C ALA A 208 -15.73 -17.17 -4.21
N ALA A 209 -15.97 -15.89 -3.97
CA ALA A 209 -15.22 -15.05 -3.04
C ALA A 209 -16.26 -14.31 -2.21
N GLY A 210 -16.05 -14.24 -0.91
CA GLY A 210 -16.88 -13.43 -0.04
C GLY A 210 -16.69 -11.92 -0.27
N PRO A 211 -17.63 -11.09 0.22
CA PRO A 211 -17.41 -9.65 0.31
C PRO A 211 -16.19 -9.36 1.20
N ALA A 212 -15.51 -8.24 0.93
CA ALA A 212 -14.37 -7.81 1.74
C ALA A 212 -14.42 -6.30 2.00
N THR A 213 -14.07 -5.87 3.21
CA THR A 213 -13.86 -4.47 3.57
C THR A 213 -12.62 -4.36 4.44
N VAL A 214 -11.70 -3.46 4.08
CA VAL A 214 -10.54 -3.13 4.90
C VAL A 214 -10.44 -1.62 5.05
N VAL A 215 -10.16 -1.16 6.27
CA VAL A 215 -9.84 0.23 6.57
C VAL A 215 -8.48 0.28 7.24
N VAL A 216 -7.57 1.09 6.70
CA VAL A 216 -6.23 1.30 7.27
C VAL A 216 -6.02 2.77 7.60
N SER A 217 -5.26 3.04 8.66
CA SER A 217 -4.77 4.39 8.92
C SER A 217 -3.78 4.79 7.83
N ARG A 218 -4.00 5.95 7.21
CA ARG A 218 -3.05 6.57 6.30
C ARG A 218 -1.74 6.92 7.01
N HIS A 219 -1.81 7.21 8.31
CA HIS A 219 -0.66 7.65 9.10
C HIS A 219 0.18 6.46 9.56
N SER A 220 -0.37 5.58 10.41
CA SER A 220 0.39 4.46 10.99
C SER A 220 0.46 3.23 10.10
N GLY A 221 -0.47 3.05 9.16
CA GLY A 221 -0.63 1.81 8.38
C GLY A 221 -1.38 0.70 9.13
N GLU A 222 -1.84 0.97 10.35
CA GLU A 222 -2.62 0.05 11.19
C GLU A 222 -3.96 -0.28 10.53
N VAL A 223 -4.38 -1.54 10.63
CA VAL A 223 -5.69 -2.01 10.16
C VAL A 223 -6.71 -1.73 11.25
N LEU A 224 -7.65 -0.82 10.97
CA LEU A 224 -8.70 -0.39 11.91
C LEU A 224 -10.00 -1.19 11.73
N LEU A 225 -10.23 -1.70 10.52
CA LEU A 225 -11.34 -2.59 10.20
C LEU A 225 -10.88 -3.64 9.18
N SER A 226 -11.27 -4.89 9.38
CA SER A 226 -11.00 -5.99 8.47
C SER A 226 -12.16 -6.99 8.51
N GLU A 227 -12.91 -7.08 7.41
CA GLU A 227 -14.10 -7.93 7.28
C GLU A 227 -14.00 -8.76 6.00
N GLY A 228 -14.29 -10.06 6.10
CA GLY A 228 -14.29 -10.98 4.97
C GLY A 228 -12.89 -11.27 4.40
N GLU A 229 -12.82 -11.57 3.10
CA GLU A 229 -11.63 -12.12 2.43
C GLU A 229 -10.59 -11.06 2.01
N VAL A 230 -10.18 -10.17 2.93
CA VAL A 230 -9.34 -8.99 2.62
C VAL A 230 -7.94 -9.31 2.08
N ARG A 231 -7.46 -10.55 2.26
CA ARG A 231 -6.14 -11.02 1.80
C ARG A 231 -6.20 -11.77 0.47
N ARG A 232 -7.39 -12.16 -0.01
CA ARG A 232 -7.52 -12.91 -1.27
C ARG A 232 -7.27 -11.98 -2.45
N ALA A 233 -6.35 -12.38 -3.32
CA ALA A 233 -6.13 -11.66 -4.57
C ALA A 233 -7.30 -11.92 -5.53
N LEU A 234 -7.90 -10.84 -6.04
CA LEU A 234 -9.01 -10.86 -6.99
C LEU A 234 -8.69 -9.91 -8.16
N PRO A 235 -9.28 -10.13 -9.35
CA PRO A 235 -9.17 -9.18 -10.45
C PRO A 235 -9.68 -7.81 -10.00
N TYR A 236 -8.92 -6.76 -10.29
CA TYR A 236 -9.08 -5.45 -9.65
C TYR A 236 -9.91 -4.45 -10.48
N GLY A 237 -10.17 -4.73 -11.76
CA GLY A 237 -10.88 -3.81 -12.64
C GLY A 237 -10.19 -2.44 -12.75
N SER A 238 -10.94 -1.35 -12.89
CA SER A 238 -10.34 -0.03 -13.10
C SER A 238 -9.77 0.70 -11.86
N VAL A 239 -9.61 0.03 -10.70
CA VAL A 239 -9.07 0.68 -9.49
C VAL A 239 -7.58 1.00 -9.54
N LEU A 240 -6.84 0.45 -10.51
CA LEU A 240 -5.41 0.74 -10.67
C LEU A 240 -5.09 1.91 -11.61
N LYS A 241 -6.09 2.49 -12.30
CA LYS A 241 -5.88 3.66 -13.17
C LYS A 241 -5.17 4.86 -12.51
N PRO A 242 -5.38 5.17 -11.21
CA PRO A 242 -4.62 6.23 -10.55
C PRO A 242 -3.12 6.00 -10.54
N PHE A 243 -2.67 4.73 -10.51
CA PHE A 243 -1.24 4.40 -10.56
C PHE A 243 -0.67 4.56 -11.98
N VAL A 244 -1.45 4.26 -13.01
CA VAL A 244 -1.10 4.59 -14.41
C VAL A 244 -0.97 6.10 -14.58
N TYR A 245 -1.95 6.86 -14.09
CA TYR A 245 -1.92 8.32 -14.12
C TYR A 245 -0.68 8.87 -13.37
N ALA A 246 -0.42 8.35 -12.16
CA ALA A 246 0.70 8.75 -11.33
C ALA A 246 2.07 8.38 -11.94
N ALA A 247 2.15 7.30 -12.73
CA ALA A 247 3.37 6.93 -13.43
C ALA A 247 3.65 7.80 -14.68
N GLY A 248 2.62 8.41 -15.27
CA GLY A 248 2.74 9.22 -16.47
C GLY A 248 3.33 10.60 -16.21
N VAL A 249 4.26 11.02 -17.07
CA VAL A 249 4.90 12.37 -17.04
C VAL A 249 4.18 13.34 -17.97
N GLY A 250 3.50 12.84 -19.01
CA GLY A 250 2.66 13.62 -19.92
C GLY A 250 1.30 12.96 -20.08
N HIS A 251 0.23 13.76 -19.93
CA HIS A 251 -1.15 13.31 -20.05
C HIS A 251 -1.76 13.91 -21.33
N PRO A 252 -1.92 13.12 -22.40
CA PRO A 252 -2.44 13.66 -23.65
C PRO A 252 -3.90 14.10 -23.52
N VAL A 253 -4.33 15.00 -24.40
CA VAL A 253 -5.75 15.32 -24.57
C VAL A 253 -6.21 14.63 -25.85
N LEU A 254 -7.17 13.72 -25.72
CA LEU A 254 -7.55 12.80 -26.79
C LEU A 254 -9.00 13.02 -27.22
N ALA A 255 -9.27 12.88 -28.52
CA ALA A 255 -10.63 12.93 -29.04
C ALA A 255 -11.32 11.56 -28.84
N PRO A 256 -12.52 11.51 -28.23
CA PRO A 256 -13.26 10.26 -28.10
C PRO A 256 -13.58 9.63 -29.45
N ARG A 257 -13.49 8.29 -29.52
CA ARG A 257 -13.89 7.54 -30.72
C ARG A 257 -15.31 6.99 -30.53
N VAL A 258 -16.27 7.52 -31.29
CA VAL A 258 -17.71 7.26 -31.11
C VAL A 258 -18.07 5.77 -31.31
N ASP A 259 -17.41 5.08 -32.23
CA ASP A 259 -17.68 3.67 -32.55
C ASP A 259 -16.90 2.65 -31.70
N VAL A 260 -16.22 3.13 -30.64
CA VAL A 260 -15.36 2.31 -29.77
C VAL A 260 -15.98 2.23 -28.37
N GLN A 261 -16.41 1.03 -27.99
CA GLN A 261 -17.13 0.80 -26.73
C GLN A 261 -16.33 1.26 -25.51
N GLU A 262 -15.00 1.15 -25.54
CA GLU A 262 -14.12 1.53 -24.44
C GLU A 262 -14.16 3.06 -24.16
N TRP A 263 -14.59 3.86 -25.13
CA TRP A 263 -14.88 5.30 -24.97
C TRP A 263 -16.28 5.60 -24.41
N SER A 264 -17.15 4.59 -24.24
CA SER A 264 -18.49 4.74 -23.66
C SER A 264 -18.46 4.86 -22.14
N CYS A 265 -17.86 5.93 -21.61
CA CYS A 265 -17.70 6.18 -20.17
C CYS A 265 -18.68 7.21 -19.59
N GLY A 266 -19.91 7.21 -20.12
CA GLY A 266 -21.00 8.08 -19.69
C GLY A 266 -21.37 9.14 -20.72
N PRO A 267 -22.57 9.72 -20.61
CA PRO A 267 -23.08 10.69 -21.58
C PRO A 267 -22.34 12.02 -21.54
N GLY A 268 -22.40 12.78 -22.64
CA GLY A 268 -21.90 14.15 -22.70
C GLY A 268 -20.38 14.27 -22.49
N LEU A 269 -19.60 13.38 -23.12
CA LEU A 269 -18.15 13.57 -23.15
C LEU A 269 -17.79 14.81 -23.97
N PRO A 270 -16.81 15.61 -23.53
CA PRO A 270 -16.30 16.72 -24.33
C PRO A 270 -15.64 16.19 -25.62
N ALA A 271 -15.56 17.04 -26.65
CA ALA A 271 -14.88 16.72 -27.91
C ALA A 271 -13.40 16.36 -27.73
N LYS A 272 -12.81 16.80 -26.61
CA LYS A 272 -11.44 16.51 -26.18
C LYS A 272 -11.47 16.13 -24.70
N VAL A 273 -11.05 14.91 -24.39
CA VAL A 273 -11.02 14.34 -23.05
C VAL A 273 -9.59 14.40 -22.51
N ASP A 274 -9.44 15.01 -21.34
CA ASP A 274 -8.20 15.01 -20.58
C ASP A 274 -8.12 13.80 -19.62
N ALA A 275 -6.92 13.55 -19.09
CA ALA A 275 -6.69 12.44 -18.17
C ALA A 275 -7.52 12.53 -16.88
N ARG A 276 -7.83 13.74 -16.38
CA ARG A 276 -8.69 13.94 -15.21
C ARG A 276 -10.10 13.41 -15.49
N THR A 277 -10.71 13.87 -16.57
CA THR A 277 -12.05 13.43 -16.99
C THR A 277 -12.06 11.93 -17.23
N ALA A 278 -11.03 11.40 -17.91
CA ALA A 278 -10.89 9.96 -18.14
C ALA A 278 -10.77 9.15 -16.84
N LEU A 279 -10.03 9.65 -15.84
CA LEU A 279 -9.85 8.99 -14.57
C LEU A 279 -11.14 8.96 -13.74
N LEU A 280 -11.83 10.11 -13.64
CA LEU A 280 -13.09 10.27 -12.91
C LEU A 280 -14.24 9.46 -13.52
N ARG A 281 -14.36 9.48 -14.85
CA ARG A 281 -15.41 8.72 -15.56
C ARG A 281 -15.01 7.27 -15.83
N SER A 282 -13.79 6.88 -15.44
CA SER A 282 -13.23 5.56 -15.69
C SER A 282 -13.24 5.16 -17.17
N CYS A 283 -12.97 6.11 -18.07
CA CYS A 283 -12.88 5.88 -19.52
C CYS A 283 -11.74 4.91 -19.83
N ASN A 284 -12.02 3.79 -20.50
CA ASN A 284 -11.00 2.79 -20.84
C ASN A 284 -10.29 3.17 -22.15
N GLY A 285 -11.04 3.68 -23.13
CA GLY A 285 -10.55 4.06 -24.44
C GLY A 285 -9.46 5.12 -24.39
N TYR A 286 -9.60 6.10 -23.48
CA TYR A 286 -8.54 7.10 -23.24
C TYR A 286 -7.20 6.46 -22.88
N PHE A 287 -7.15 5.47 -21.98
CA PHE A 287 -5.88 4.87 -21.55
C PHE A 287 -5.28 3.99 -22.65
N LEU A 288 -6.12 3.24 -23.37
CA LEU A 288 -5.68 2.44 -24.53
C LEU A 288 -5.10 3.35 -25.63
N ASP A 289 -5.75 4.46 -25.92
CA ASP A 289 -5.29 5.41 -26.94
C ASP A 289 -4.06 6.21 -26.46
N TRP A 290 -3.90 6.42 -25.15
CA TRP A 290 -2.68 6.97 -24.56
C TRP A 290 -1.49 6.02 -24.75
N GLU A 291 -1.68 4.71 -24.58
CA GLU A 291 -0.66 3.71 -24.90
C GLU A 291 -0.32 3.70 -26.39
N ALA A 292 -1.33 3.73 -27.26
CA ALA A 292 -1.14 3.79 -28.71
C ALA A 292 -0.39 5.06 -29.17
N ALA A 293 -0.54 6.17 -28.45
CA ALA A 293 0.23 7.40 -28.68
C ALA A 293 1.71 7.31 -28.26
N GLY A 294 2.14 6.19 -27.65
CA GLY A 294 3.53 5.91 -27.31
C GLY A 294 4.09 6.65 -26.09
N SER A 295 3.25 7.42 -25.37
CA SER A 295 3.67 8.24 -24.21
C SER A 295 3.17 7.71 -22.85
N ALA A 296 2.42 6.60 -22.84
CA ALA A 296 1.96 5.99 -21.60
C ALA A 296 3.10 5.27 -20.85
N PRO A 297 3.05 5.23 -19.51
CA PRO A 297 4.02 4.47 -18.73
C PRO A 297 3.88 2.96 -18.97
N ARG A 298 5.01 2.28 -19.20
CA ARG A 298 5.05 0.82 -19.30
C ARG A 298 5.02 0.18 -17.91
N ALA A 299 4.30 -0.94 -17.76
CA ALA A 299 4.27 -1.74 -16.54
C ALA A 299 4.07 -0.93 -15.24
N LEU A 300 3.24 0.12 -15.28
CA LEU A 300 2.96 1.04 -14.17
C LEU A 300 4.16 1.85 -13.66
N GLY A 301 5.28 1.90 -14.40
CA GLY A 301 6.48 2.64 -14.03
C GLY A 301 6.98 2.31 -12.62
N ALA A 302 7.26 3.35 -11.80
CA ALA A 302 7.71 3.18 -10.42
C ALA A 302 6.68 2.49 -9.50
N TRP A 303 5.41 2.42 -9.90
CA TRP A 303 4.34 1.79 -9.13
C TRP A 303 4.23 0.28 -9.37
N GLY A 304 4.78 -0.24 -10.48
CA GLY A 304 4.81 -1.68 -10.76
C GLY A 304 5.44 -2.48 -9.61
N PRO A 305 6.69 -2.18 -9.21
CA PRO A 305 7.35 -2.84 -8.08
C PRO A 305 6.59 -2.70 -6.75
N VAL A 306 5.91 -1.58 -6.52
CA VAL A 306 5.06 -1.38 -5.33
C VAL A 306 3.94 -2.42 -5.30
N LEU A 307 3.19 -2.54 -6.39
CA LEU A 307 2.05 -3.45 -6.45
C LEU A 307 2.49 -4.91 -6.44
N SER A 308 3.59 -5.26 -7.12
CA SER A 308 4.18 -6.61 -7.05
C SER A 308 4.57 -6.98 -5.62
N ALA A 309 5.24 -6.09 -4.89
CA ALA A 309 5.61 -6.34 -3.50
C ALA A 309 4.39 -6.43 -2.55
N LEU A 310 3.25 -5.84 -2.93
CA LEU A 310 1.97 -5.94 -2.22
C LEU A 310 1.11 -7.14 -2.67
N GLY A 311 1.67 -8.04 -3.48
CA GLY A 311 1.05 -9.31 -3.85
C GLY A 311 0.23 -9.27 -5.13
N MET A 312 0.54 -8.37 -6.07
CA MET A 312 0.01 -8.48 -7.44
C MET A 312 0.54 -9.75 -8.11
N THR A 313 -0.34 -10.55 -8.69
CA THR A 313 -0.03 -11.93 -9.14
C THR A 313 0.89 -12.05 -10.36
N GLY A 314 1.32 -10.94 -10.95
CA GLY A 314 2.19 -10.92 -12.12
C GLY A 314 2.50 -9.50 -12.59
N THR A 315 3.17 -9.37 -13.73
CA THR A 315 3.50 -8.08 -14.36
C THR A 315 2.51 -7.81 -15.51
N PRO A 316 1.94 -6.59 -15.62
CA PRO A 316 1.09 -6.22 -16.75
C PRO A 316 1.84 -6.32 -18.08
N ALA A 317 1.25 -6.99 -19.07
CA ALA A 317 1.81 -7.08 -20.41
C ALA A 317 1.56 -5.81 -21.23
N ASP A 318 0.41 -5.16 -21.02
CA ASP A 318 -0.04 -3.96 -21.74
C ASP A 318 -1.01 -3.10 -20.90
N MET A 319 -1.53 -2.03 -21.48
CA MET A 319 -2.50 -1.15 -20.83
C MET A 319 -3.81 -1.84 -20.45
N ALA A 320 -4.26 -2.84 -21.20
CA ALA A 320 -5.49 -3.56 -20.89
C ALA A 320 -5.36 -4.35 -19.58
N ASP A 321 -4.19 -4.92 -19.30
CA ASP A 321 -3.89 -5.45 -17.95
C ASP A 321 -3.88 -4.32 -16.92
N MET A 322 -3.09 -3.26 -17.15
CA MET A 322 -2.87 -2.19 -16.17
C MET A 322 -4.18 -1.51 -15.70
N VAL A 323 -5.15 -1.35 -16.59
CA VAL A 323 -6.45 -0.73 -16.27
C VAL A 323 -7.55 -1.72 -15.90
N GLY A 324 -7.19 -3.01 -15.78
CA GLY A 324 -8.05 -4.11 -15.34
C GLY A 324 -9.18 -4.45 -16.31
N LEU A 325 -8.91 -4.32 -17.61
CA LEU A 325 -9.80 -4.78 -18.69
C LEU A 325 -9.69 -6.29 -18.93
N ARG A 326 -8.58 -6.92 -18.53
CA ARG A 326 -8.39 -8.37 -18.50
C ARG A 326 -8.34 -8.86 -17.05
N SER A 327 -8.76 -10.10 -16.82
CA SER A 327 -8.77 -10.73 -15.49
C SER A 327 -7.49 -11.53 -15.17
N THR A 328 -6.44 -11.35 -15.97
CA THR A 328 -5.14 -12.03 -15.91
C THR A 328 -4.36 -11.71 -14.64
N LEU A 329 -4.54 -10.51 -14.08
CA LEU A 329 -3.87 -10.05 -12.86
C LEU A 329 -4.86 -9.87 -11.72
N SER A 330 -4.37 -10.06 -10.50
CA SER A 330 -5.16 -9.96 -9.28
C SER A 330 -4.36 -9.26 -8.18
N LEU A 331 -5.07 -8.56 -7.30
CA LEU A 331 -4.51 -7.92 -6.11
C LEU A 331 -5.50 -8.04 -4.95
N SER A 332 -5.01 -8.13 -3.72
CA SER A 332 -5.89 -8.22 -2.55
C SER A 332 -6.44 -6.86 -2.12
N PRO A 333 -7.63 -6.79 -1.49
CA PRO A 333 -8.14 -5.56 -0.88
C PRO A 333 -7.16 -4.89 0.07
N TRP A 334 -6.48 -5.68 0.92
CA TRP A 334 -5.45 -5.19 1.82
C TRP A 334 -4.24 -4.62 1.07
N GLY A 335 -3.76 -5.32 0.02
CA GLY A 335 -2.65 -4.85 -0.81
C GLY A 335 -2.98 -3.53 -1.51
N LEU A 336 -4.21 -3.42 -2.03
CA LEU A 336 -4.70 -2.18 -2.63
C LEU A 336 -4.78 -1.04 -1.61
N ALA A 337 -5.24 -1.29 -0.38
CA ALA A 337 -5.31 -0.26 0.66
C ALA A 337 -3.91 0.26 1.04
N GLN A 338 -2.90 -0.62 1.14
CA GLN A 338 -1.51 -0.20 1.38
C GLN A 338 -0.93 0.56 0.19
N ALA A 339 -1.28 0.18 -1.05
CA ALA A 339 -0.85 0.91 -2.24
C ALA A 339 -1.43 2.33 -2.29
N TYR A 340 -2.72 2.50 -1.97
CA TYR A 340 -3.36 3.82 -1.88
C TYR A 340 -2.82 4.66 -0.72
N ARG A 341 -2.40 4.03 0.39
CA ARG A 341 -1.68 4.74 1.47
C ARG A 341 -0.37 5.35 0.96
N LEU A 342 0.42 4.61 0.17
CA LEU A 342 1.63 5.15 -0.44
C LEU A 342 1.32 6.20 -1.51
N LEU A 343 0.28 5.98 -2.33
CA LEU A 343 -0.18 6.96 -3.32
C LEU A 343 -0.56 8.30 -2.67
N ALA A 344 -1.25 8.25 -1.52
CA ALA A 344 -1.64 9.44 -0.77
C ALA A 344 -0.46 10.18 -0.13
N GLU A 345 0.70 9.53 0.00
CA GLU A 345 1.95 10.18 0.44
C GLU A 345 2.74 10.73 -0.74
N ALA A 346 2.90 9.95 -1.79
CA ALA A 346 3.75 10.30 -2.92
C ALA A 346 3.08 11.28 -3.89
N ARG A 347 1.76 11.14 -4.10
CA ARG A 347 1.00 11.87 -5.13
C ARG A 347 -0.30 12.46 -4.58
N PRO A 348 -0.23 13.37 -3.59
CA PRO A 348 -1.43 14.04 -3.05
C PRO A 348 -2.22 14.80 -4.13
N ASP A 349 -1.56 15.22 -5.22
CA ASP A 349 -2.20 15.81 -6.40
C ASP A 349 -3.19 14.84 -7.08
N VAL A 350 -2.83 13.55 -7.19
CA VAL A 350 -3.72 12.53 -7.78
C VAL A 350 -4.93 12.29 -6.87
N LEU A 351 -4.72 12.29 -5.55
CA LEU A 351 -5.80 12.16 -4.57
C LEU A 351 -6.76 13.35 -4.64
N ALA A 352 -6.23 14.57 -4.79
CA ALA A 352 -7.05 15.77 -4.96
C ALA A 352 -7.92 15.70 -6.23
N LEU A 353 -7.40 15.16 -7.33
CA LEU A 353 -8.21 14.94 -8.54
C LEU A 353 -9.35 13.93 -8.31
N LEU A 354 -9.06 12.84 -7.59
CA LEU A 354 -10.05 11.79 -7.30
C LEU A 354 -11.12 12.21 -6.29
N ALA A 355 -10.91 13.28 -5.53
CA ALA A 355 -11.89 13.82 -4.57
C ALA A 355 -13.19 14.28 -5.26
N ASP A 356 -13.12 14.64 -6.55
CA ASP A 356 -14.27 15.05 -7.36
C ASP A 356 -15.09 13.88 -7.92
N ASN A 357 -14.68 12.63 -7.69
CA ASN A 357 -15.34 11.46 -8.28
C ASN A 357 -16.77 11.26 -7.77
N ALA A 358 -17.05 11.64 -6.51
CA ALA A 358 -18.39 11.62 -5.94
C ALA A 358 -19.31 12.68 -6.57
N ASP A 359 -18.76 13.77 -7.10
CA ASP A 359 -19.53 14.88 -7.67
C ASP A 359 -19.73 14.76 -9.18
N ARG A 360 -18.71 14.28 -9.90
CA ARG A 360 -18.66 14.34 -11.38
C ARG A 360 -18.24 13.04 -12.05
N GLY A 361 -17.88 12.02 -11.27
CA GLY A 361 -17.33 10.76 -11.74
C GLY A 361 -18.30 9.59 -11.66
N THR A 362 -17.77 8.38 -11.52
CA THR A 362 -18.55 7.14 -11.53
C THR A 362 -19.51 7.00 -10.35
N LEU A 363 -19.34 7.80 -9.29
CA LEU A 363 -20.19 7.82 -8.10
C LEU A 363 -21.07 9.07 -8.03
N ALA A 364 -21.14 9.89 -9.08
CA ALA A 364 -22.02 11.05 -9.13
C ALA A 364 -23.50 10.67 -9.09
N GLU A 365 -24.32 11.59 -8.58
CA GLU A 365 -25.79 11.51 -8.53
C GLU A 365 -26.34 10.34 -7.69
N LEU A 366 -25.55 9.87 -6.71
CA LEU A 366 -25.97 8.86 -5.75
C LEU A 366 -26.34 9.51 -4.42
N PRO A 367 -27.23 8.88 -3.61
CA PRO A 367 -27.46 9.34 -2.23
C PRO A 367 -26.17 9.41 -1.41
N ALA A 368 -25.23 8.50 -1.64
CA ALA A 368 -23.93 8.46 -0.97
C ALA A 368 -22.96 9.58 -1.42
N SER A 369 -23.19 10.23 -2.57
CA SER A 369 -22.26 11.23 -3.15
C SER A 369 -21.96 12.36 -2.17
N LYS A 370 -22.99 12.90 -1.51
CA LYS A 370 -22.84 13.99 -0.53
C LYS A 370 -21.95 13.59 0.65
N ALA A 371 -22.07 12.36 1.13
CA ALA A 371 -21.26 11.85 2.24
C ALA A 371 -19.82 11.51 1.84
N LEU A 372 -19.56 11.38 0.53
CA LEU A 372 -18.24 11.14 -0.05
C LEU A 372 -17.59 12.41 -0.63
N SER A 373 -18.23 13.57 -0.48
CA SER A 373 -17.67 14.86 -0.90
C SER A 373 -16.31 15.10 -0.22
N GLY A 374 -15.28 15.36 -1.02
CA GLY A 374 -13.91 15.54 -0.53
C GLY A 374 -13.16 14.24 -0.19
N VAL A 375 -13.81 13.08 -0.35
CA VAL A 375 -13.16 11.76 -0.24
C VAL A 375 -12.68 11.33 -1.62
N ALA A 376 -11.37 11.13 -1.77
CA ALA A 376 -10.78 10.65 -3.01
C ALA A 376 -11.25 9.22 -3.29
N THR A 377 -12.01 9.00 -4.36
CA THR A 377 -12.55 7.67 -4.68
C THR A 377 -12.17 7.20 -6.07
N LYS A 378 -11.90 5.90 -6.20
CA LYS A 378 -11.80 5.22 -7.49
C LYS A 378 -12.58 3.93 -7.48
N THR A 379 -13.36 3.73 -8.54
CA THR A 379 -14.14 2.52 -8.75
C THR A 379 -13.51 1.59 -9.78
N GLY A 380 -13.79 0.30 -9.65
CA GLY A 380 -13.50 -0.73 -10.64
C GLY A 380 -14.63 -1.73 -10.74
N THR A 381 -14.84 -2.29 -11.93
CA THR A 381 -15.81 -3.36 -12.14
C THR A 381 -15.18 -4.41 -13.03
N VAL A 382 -15.16 -5.65 -12.54
CA VAL A 382 -14.80 -6.83 -13.32
C VAL A 382 -16.10 -7.42 -13.84
N ARG A 383 -16.14 -7.77 -15.13
CA ARG A 383 -17.33 -8.31 -15.78
C ARG A 383 -17.01 -9.64 -16.43
N ASP A 384 -18.01 -10.50 -16.53
CA ASP A 384 -17.93 -11.72 -17.32
C ASP A 384 -18.19 -11.47 -18.81
N ALA A 385 -18.14 -12.54 -19.61
CA ALA A 385 -18.42 -12.50 -21.03
C ALA A 385 -19.86 -12.06 -21.37
N ALA A 386 -20.82 -12.29 -20.47
CA ALA A 386 -22.19 -11.77 -20.57
C ALA A 386 -22.33 -10.31 -20.07
N SER A 387 -21.22 -9.62 -19.76
CA SER A 387 -21.18 -8.27 -19.21
C SER A 387 -21.83 -8.12 -17.82
N ARG A 388 -22.08 -9.22 -17.11
CA ARG A 388 -22.58 -9.21 -15.72
C ARG A 388 -21.44 -8.85 -14.77
N PRO A 389 -21.69 -8.05 -13.72
CA PRO A 389 -20.66 -7.71 -12.75
C PRO A 389 -20.24 -8.96 -11.95
N GLN A 390 -18.95 -9.25 -11.93
CA GLN A 390 -18.36 -10.28 -11.07
C GLN A 390 -17.87 -9.70 -9.76
N TYR A 391 -17.12 -8.59 -9.82
CA TYR A 391 -16.61 -7.88 -8.65
C TYR A 391 -16.73 -6.38 -8.86
N GLY A 392 -17.36 -5.72 -7.91
CA GLY A 392 -17.31 -4.27 -7.79
C GLY A 392 -16.29 -3.88 -6.75
N TRP A 393 -15.46 -2.89 -7.07
CA TRP A 393 -14.44 -2.35 -6.19
C TRP A 393 -14.65 -0.86 -5.95
N ILE A 394 -14.44 -0.44 -4.71
CA ILE A 394 -14.25 0.97 -4.34
C ILE A 394 -13.00 1.08 -3.48
N ALA A 395 -12.04 1.89 -3.92
CA ALA A 395 -10.99 2.44 -3.08
C ALA A 395 -11.35 3.89 -2.73
N ALA A 396 -11.29 4.24 -1.45
CA ALA A 396 -11.61 5.56 -0.93
C ALA A 396 -10.51 6.02 0.02
N VAL A 397 -10.09 7.28 -0.08
CA VAL A 397 -9.04 7.86 0.76
C VAL A 397 -9.51 9.23 1.23
N ASP A 398 -9.48 9.44 2.55
CA ASP A 398 -9.71 10.75 3.15
C ASP A 398 -8.43 11.28 3.83
N GLY A 399 -8.58 12.31 4.67
CA GLY A 399 -7.46 12.89 5.41
C GLY A 399 -6.66 11.88 6.24
N ASP A 400 -7.33 10.90 6.86
CA ASP A 400 -6.77 10.02 7.88
C ASP A 400 -6.80 8.53 7.50
N LEU A 401 -7.71 8.13 6.61
CA LEU A 401 -8.10 6.74 6.37
C LEU A 401 -8.02 6.37 4.90
N VAL A 402 -7.72 5.10 4.65
CA VAL A 402 -7.87 4.43 3.36
C VAL A 402 -8.84 3.26 3.54
N VAL A 403 -9.89 3.22 2.72
CA VAL A 403 -10.89 2.15 2.69
C VAL A 403 -10.84 1.45 1.35
N VAL A 404 -10.85 0.12 1.36
CA VAL A 404 -11.07 -0.68 0.16
C VAL A 404 -12.20 -1.66 0.43
N ALA A 405 -13.20 -1.65 -0.44
CA ALA A 405 -14.33 -2.57 -0.38
C ALA A 405 -14.52 -3.30 -1.71
N VAL A 406 -14.83 -4.60 -1.61
CA VAL A 406 -15.11 -5.48 -2.75
C VAL A 406 -16.42 -6.20 -2.52
N ARG A 407 -17.32 -6.13 -3.52
CA ARG A 407 -18.59 -6.85 -3.50
C ARG A 407 -18.72 -7.76 -4.73
N PRO A 408 -18.78 -9.08 -4.52
CA PRO A 408 -19.12 -10.03 -5.57
C PRO A 408 -20.51 -9.73 -6.15
N GLY A 409 -20.68 -9.89 -7.45
CA GLY A 409 -21.98 -9.77 -8.13
C GLY A 409 -22.55 -8.35 -8.21
N LYS A 410 -21.84 -7.33 -7.69
CA LYS A 410 -22.34 -5.94 -7.61
C LYS A 410 -21.44 -4.97 -8.37
N MET A 411 -22.04 -3.93 -8.93
CA MET A 411 -21.35 -2.74 -9.41
C MET A 411 -21.08 -1.77 -8.24
N PRO A 412 -20.00 -0.97 -8.29
CA PRO A 412 -19.65 0.02 -7.26
C PRO A 412 -20.81 0.93 -6.83
N ARG A 413 -21.61 1.43 -7.79
CA ARG A 413 -22.76 2.30 -7.50
C ARG A 413 -23.82 1.64 -6.62
N GLN A 414 -23.92 0.30 -6.61
CA GLN A 414 -24.91 -0.46 -5.84
C GLN A 414 -24.53 -0.71 -4.37
N PHE A 415 -23.33 -0.31 -3.95
CA PHE A 415 -22.88 -0.44 -2.56
C PHE A 415 -22.09 0.78 -2.08
N ALA A 416 -22.23 1.92 -2.77
CA ALA A 416 -21.49 3.13 -2.44
C ALA A 416 -21.82 3.66 -1.03
N GLU A 417 -23.05 3.44 -0.52
CA GLU A 417 -23.42 3.83 0.85
C GLU A 417 -22.65 3.07 1.95
N GLU A 418 -22.05 1.93 1.63
CA GLU A 418 -21.29 1.15 2.60
C GLU A 418 -19.95 1.84 2.95
N ILE A 419 -19.43 2.73 2.07
CA ILE A 419 -18.15 3.40 2.27
C ILE A 419 -18.20 4.45 3.38
N PRO A 420 -19.15 5.42 3.39
CA PRO A 420 -19.30 6.32 4.54
C PRO A 420 -19.55 5.58 5.86
N ALA A 421 -20.31 4.47 5.83
CA ALA A 421 -20.54 3.65 7.02
C ALA A 421 -19.25 3.00 7.54
N ALA A 422 -18.40 2.47 6.66
CA ALA A 422 -17.10 1.91 7.03
C ALA A 422 -16.15 2.97 7.61
N LEU A 423 -16.10 4.16 7.00
CA LEU A 423 -15.34 5.31 7.50
C LEU A 423 -15.83 5.72 8.90
N ALA A 424 -17.14 5.87 9.08
CA ALA A 424 -17.73 6.24 10.37
C ALA A 424 -17.45 5.19 11.45
N ARG A 425 -17.50 3.89 11.10
CA ARG A 425 -17.15 2.79 12.02
C ARG A 425 -15.68 2.84 12.44
N ALA A 426 -14.76 3.05 11.51
CA ALA A 426 -13.34 3.18 11.83
C ALA A 426 -13.07 4.39 12.73
N ARG A 427 -13.78 5.50 12.51
CA ARG A 427 -13.70 6.72 13.35
C ARG A 427 -14.29 6.56 14.76
N LYS A 428 -14.99 5.45 15.07
CA LYS A 428 -15.33 5.12 16.46
C LYS A 428 -14.10 4.82 17.31
N GLN A 429 -12.99 4.41 16.68
CA GLN A 429 -11.70 4.38 17.35
C GLN A 429 -11.18 5.81 17.47
N ALA A 430 -11.02 6.28 18.71
CA ALA A 430 -10.54 7.64 18.96
C ALA A 430 -9.04 7.79 18.59
N GLY A 431 -8.65 8.99 18.16
CA GLY A 431 -7.24 9.31 17.90
C GLY A 431 -6.71 8.80 16.56
N VAL A 432 -7.57 8.61 15.56
CA VAL A 432 -7.18 8.21 14.19
C VAL A 432 -6.48 9.34 13.43
N GLU A 433 -6.68 10.59 13.85
CA GLU A 433 -6.02 11.76 13.28
C GLU A 433 -4.49 11.71 13.43
N ALA A 434 -3.77 12.43 12.57
CA ALA A 434 -2.32 12.51 12.63
C ALA A 434 -1.83 13.21 13.90
N ALA A 435 -0.74 12.69 14.47
CA ALA A 435 0.15 13.42 15.36
C ALA A 435 1.55 13.51 14.74
N ARG A 436 2.23 14.65 14.94
CA ARG A 436 3.57 14.91 14.41
C ARG A 436 4.54 15.17 15.56
N VAL A 437 5.62 14.40 15.59
CA VAL A 437 6.66 14.47 16.63
C VAL A 437 8.05 14.51 16.00
N GLN A 438 8.92 15.40 16.48
CA GLN A 438 10.34 15.37 16.16
C GLN A 438 11.00 14.29 17.01
N VAL A 439 11.57 13.26 16.40
CA VAL A 439 12.07 12.07 17.13
C VAL A 439 13.56 11.90 17.02
N LEU A 440 14.19 11.28 18.02
CA LEU A 440 15.63 10.98 18.00
C LEU A 440 16.54 12.23 18.04
N GLY A 441 16.04 13.36 18.54
CA GLY A 441 16.77 14.64 18.54
C GLY A 441 18.05 14.65 19.39
N LEU A 442 18.21 13.67 20.29
CA LEU A 442 19.41 13.51 21.10
C LEU A 442 20.51 12.67 20.41
N VAL A 443 20.23 12.07 19.25
CA VAL A 443 21.16 11.25 18.46
C VAL A 443 21.56 12.01 17.18
N PRO A 444 22.83 11.99 16.75
CA PRO A 444 23.21 12.51 15.44
C PRO A 444 22.47 11.78 14.31
N ALA A 445 21.93 12.52 13.32
CA ALA A 445 21.13 11.93 12.24
C ALA A 445 21.84 10.81 11.48
N ARG A 446 23.16 10.96 11.25
CA ARG A 446 24.03 9.98 10.56
C ARG A 446 24.16 8.63 11.28
N GLU A 447 23.80 8.56 12.56
CA GLU A 447 23.91 7.36 13.42
C GLU A 447 22.57 6.64 13.59
N VAL A 448 21.50 7.16 12.97
CA VAL A 448 20.17 6.54 12.99
C VAL A 448 19.98 5.68 11.76
N GLU A 449 19.65 4.42 11.98
CA GLU A 449 19.35 3.46 10.92
C GLU A 449 17.93 2.92 11.06
N ALA A 450 17.28 2.69 9.93
CA ALA A 450 15.97 2.11 9.85
C ALA A 450 15.93 0.92 8.87
N ARG A 451 15.07 -0.04 9.17
CA ARG A 451 14.74 -1.18 8.31
C ARG A 451 13.22 -1.34 8.27
N CYS A 452 12.67 -1.66 7.11
CA CYS A 452 11.26 -2.03 6.99
C CYS A 452 11.14 -3.55 6.91
N PRO A 453 10.54 -4.23 7.93
CA PRO A 453 10.27 -5.66 7.85
C PRO A 453 9.18 -6.02 6.82
N GLY A 454 8.34 -5.04 6.46
CA GLY A 454 7.36 -5.15 5.38
C GLY A 454 7.96 -4.69 4.05
N VAL A 455 7.21 -3.85 3.32
CA VAL A 455 7.69 -3.29 2.05
C VAL A 455 8.02 -1.80 2.22
N GLY A 456 9.32 -1.46 2.17
CA GLY A 456 9.81 -0.11 2.44
C GLY A 456 9.99 0.73 1.19
N PHE A 457 9.59 2.00 1.25
CA PHE A 457 9.76 2.98 0.17
C PHE A 457 10.23 4.33 0.70
N SER A 458 11.06 5.01 -0.08
CA SER A 458 11.30 6.45 0.00
C SER A 458 10.56 7.14 -1.14
N VAL A 459 10.04 8.34 -0.91
CA VAL A 459 9.39 9.17 -1.92
C VAL A 459 10.38 10.22 -2.40
N ASP A 460 10.61 10.28 -3.70
CA ASP A 460 11.51 11.24 -4.36
C ASP A 460 10.78 11.85 -5.57
N GLY A 461 10.56 13.17 -5.56
CA GLY A 461 9.82 13.84 -6.64
C GLY A 461 8.40 13.30 -6.87
N GLY A 462 7.75 12.80 -5.81
CA GLY A 462 6.43 12.18 -5.88
C GLY A 462 6.42 10.75 -6.45
N MET A 463 7.58 10.13 -6.63
CA MET A 463 7.71 8.76 -7.11
C MET A 463 8.27 7.85 -6.01
N PRO A 464 7.74 6.63 -5.83
CA PRO A 464 8.25 5.68 -4.86
C PRO A 464 9.56 5.05 -5.34
N LYS A 465 10.54 4.95 -4.44
CA LYS A 465 11.80 4.22 -4.64
C LYS A 465 11.90 3.13 -3.58
N PRO A 466 12.10 1.85 -3.98
CA PRO A 466 12.20 0.77 -3.02
C PRO A 466 13.39 1.00 -2.08
N SER A 467 13.15 0.80 -0.78
CA SER A 467 14.21 0.71 0.22
C SER A 467 14.79 -0.69 0.20
N LEU A 468 16.09 -0.80 0.46
CA LEU A 468 16.71 -2.09 0.73
C LEU A 468 16.11 -2.70 2.01
N MET A 469 16.07 -4.03 2.07
CA MET A 469 15.60 -4.78 3.24
C MET A 469 16.62 -4.76 4.40
N GLU A 470 17.79 -4.16 4.19
CA GLU A 470 18.84 -4.03 5.21
C GLU A 470 18.68 -2.75 6.03
N TRP A 471 19.47 -2.65 7.10
CA TRP A 471 19.56 -1.42 7.87
C TRP A 471 20.15 -0.31 7.00
N THR A 472 19.38 0.74 6.78
CA THR A 472 19.75 1.88 5.97
C THR A 472 19.70 3.14 6.83
N ARG A 473 20.62 4.09 6.61
CA ARG A 473 20.56 5.38 7.32
C ARG A 473 19.21 6.06 7.07
N LEU A 474 18.54 6.46 8.14
CA LEU A 474 17.22 7.09 8.07
C LEU A 474 17.28 8.44 7.33
N GLU A 475 18.39 9.15 7.45
CA GLU A 475 18.67 10.37 6.67
C GLU A 475 18.55 10.10 5.17
N THR A 476 19.26 9.09 4.65
CA THR A 476 19.22 8.72 3.22
C THR A 476 17.80 8.40 2.74
N LEU A 477 16.97 7.80 3.58
CA LEU A 477 15.58 7.46 3.24
C LEU A 477 14.65 8.69 3.21
N THR A 478 15.01 9.79 3.89
CA THR A 478 14.10 10.91 4.17
C THR A 478 14.54 12.25 3.58
N THR A 479 15.80 12.41 3.17
CA THR A 479 16.32 13.69 2.63
C THR A 479 15.54 14.17 1.40
N LYS A 480 15.06 13.26 0.57
CA LYS A 480 14.34 13.59 -0.68
C LYS A 480 12.82 13.62 -0.53
N GLY A 481 12.28 13.16 0.60
CA GLY A 481 10.86 13.08 0.85
C GLY A 481 10.50 12.10 1.96
N ALA A 482 9.29 11.56 1.91
CA ALA A 482 8.78 10.69 2.96
C ALA A 482 9.34 9.26 2.88
N ALA A 483 9.61 8.65 4.03
CA ALA A 483 9.90 7.22 4.13
C ALA A 483 8.69 6.47 4.71
N VAL A 484 8.15 5.52 3.96
CA VAL A 484 6.95 4.75 4.27
C VAL A 484 7.27 3.25 4.32
N CYS A 485 6.88 2.57 5.40
CA CYS A 485 6.90 1.11 5.50
C CYS A 485 5.46 0.59 5.39
N LEU A 486 5.21 -0.26 4.41
CA LEU A 486 3.91 -0.84 4.13
C LEU A 486 3.79 -2.23 4.78
N GLY A 487 2.65 -2.47 5.43
CA GLY A 487 2.34 -3.74 6.08
C GLY A 487 3.08 -4.04 7.39
N ALA A 488 4.02 -3.19 7.81
CA ALA A 488 4.71 -3.29 9.10
C ALA A 488 5.18 -1.90 9.61
N PRO A 489 5.51 -1.76 10.90
CA PRO A 489 6.26 -0.63 11.43
C PRO A 489 7.70 -0.59 10.89
N TRP A 490 8.30 0.60 10.83
CA TRP A 490 9.75 0.72 10.72
C TRP A 490 10.42 0.17 11.99
N ARG A 491 11.50 -0.60 11.84
CA ARG A 491 12.45 -0.89 12.92
C ARG A 491 13.54 0.17 12.88
N VAL A 492 13.78 0.88 13.98
CA VAL A 492 14.77 1.97 14.06
C VAL A 492 15.77 1.71 15.18
N ARG A 493 17.06 1.74 14.86
CA ARG A 493 18.16 1.56 15.82
C ARG A 493 19.08 2.78 15.83
N PHE A 494 19.74 2.98 16.96
CA PHE A 494 20.63 4.12 17.22
C PHE A 494 21.55 3.78 18.40
N PRO A 495 22.68 4.51 18.60
CA PRO A 495 23.59 4.27 19.70
C PRO A 495 22.89 4.29 21.06
N LYS A 496 23.24 3.32 21.93
CA LYS A 496 22.60 3.12 23.25
C LYS A 496 21.11 2.74 23.21
N GLY A 497 20.57 2.47 22.02
CA GLY A 497 19.26 1.85 21.83
C GLY A 497 19.35 0.32 21.76
N PRO A 498 18.21 -0.39 21.65
CA PRO A 498 18.19 -1.83 21.39
C PRO A 498 18.81 -2.15 20.03
N GLU A 499 19.61 -3.22 19.94
CA GLU A 499 20.29 -3.64 18.70
C GLU A 499 19.30 -4.02 17.59
N ASP A 500 18.21 -4.70 17.95
CA ASP A 500 17.11 -5.07 17.03
C ASP A 500 16.23 -3.88 16.61
N GLY A 501 16.45 -2.71 17.23
CA GLY A 501 15.69 -1.49 17.02
C GLY A 501 14.31 -1.49 17.68
N ARG A 502 13.67 -0.31 17.63
CA ARG A 502 12.32 -0.05 18.16
C ARG A 502 11.33 0.13 17.01
N ASP A 503 10.06 -0.16 17.28
CA ASP A 503 9.00 -0.01 16.28
C ASP A 503 8.56 1.44 16.11
N TYR A 504 8.33 1.84 14.86
CA TYR A 504 7.80 3.13 14.43
C TYR A 504 6.78 2.92 13.30
N ALA A 505 5.52 2.70 13.65
CA ALA A 505 4.37 2.59 12.77
C ALA A 505 3.92 3.98 12.31
N GLY A 506 4.47 4.44 11.19
CA GLY A 506 4.23 5.78 10.70
C GLY A 506 5.05 6.13 9.48
N VAL A 507 5.16 7.43 9.23
CA VAL A 507 5.91 8.01 8.11
C VAL A 507 6.99 8.93 8.66
N PHE A 508 8.22 8.76 8.20
CA PHE A 508 9.31 9.67 8.51
C PHE A 508 9.48 10.71 7.42
N THR A 509 9.82 11.93 7.81
CA THR A 509 10.15 13.04 6.92
C THR A 509 11.34 13.82 7.47
N TRP A 510 12.12 14.41 6.57
CA TRP A 510 13.21 15.31 6.94
C TRP A 510 12.71 16.74 7.05
N SER A 511 12.83 17.36 8.22
CA SER A 511 12.38 18.73 8.49
C SER A 511 13.24 19.36 9.58
N PRO A 512 14.48 19.79 9.26
CA PRO A 512 15.42 20.33 10.24
C PRO A 512 14.85 21.61 10.88
N PRO A 513 14.77 21.69 12.21
CA PRO A 513 14.32 22.88 12.89
C PRO A 513 15.36 24.00 12.79
N LEU A 514 14.88 25.24 12.85
CA LEU A 514 15.76 26.41 12.97
C LEU A 514 16.68 26.28 14.19
N ALA A 515 17.87 26.86 14.10
CA ALA A 515 18.82 26.86 15.20
C ALA A 515 18.20 27.53 16.44
N TYR A 516 18.24 26.85 17.58
CA TYR A 516 17.76 27.41 18.85
C TYR A 516 18.75 28.45 19.36
N ARG A 517 18.27 29.67 19.63
CA ARG A 517 19.03 30.72 20.31
C ARG A 517 18.52 30.85 21.75
N PRO A 518 19.35 30.57 22.77
CA PRO A 518 18.94 30.79 24.15
C PRO A 518 18.75 32.29 24.42
N PRO A 519 17.86 32.68 25.35
CA PRO A 519 17.78 34.04 25.84
C PRO A 519 19.12 34.51 26.42
N GLU A 520 19.45 35.79 26.26
CA GLU A 520 20.68 36.37 26.79
C GLU A 520 20.78 36.17 28.32
N GLY A 521 21.98 35.86 28.80
CA GLY A 521 22.25 35.65 30.23
C GLY A 521 21.76 34.33 30.82
N VAL A 522 21.12 33.42 30.05
CA VAL A 522 20.67 32.11 30.56
C VAL A 522 21.71 31.02 30.24
N PRO A 523 22.44 30.48 31.24
CA PRO A 523 23.39 29.40 31.01
C PRO A 523 22.67 28.17 30.45
N THR A 524 22.90 27.84 29.18
CA THR A 524 22.26 26.70 28.52
C THR A 524 23.32 25.68 28.12
N SER A 525 23.30 24.50 28.75
CA SER A 525 24.25 23.44 28.42
C SER A 525 24.10 22.97 26.97
N PRO A 526 25.14 22.41 26.32
CA PRO A 526 25.04 21.84 24.97
C PRO A 526 23.93 20.79 24.84
N SER A 527 23.71 19.99 25.90
CA SER A 527 22.62 19.02 25.95
C SER A 527 21.24 19.69 25.95
N ALA A 528 21.08 20.76 26.75
CA ALA A 528 19.84 21.54 26.76
C ALA A 528 19.60 22.28 25.44
N MET A 529 20.64 22.79 24.79
CA MET A 529 20.55 23.36 23.44
C MET A 529 20.09 22.31 22.43
N LYS A 530 20.66 21.09 22.48
CA LYS A 530 20.25 19.98 21.61
C LYS A 530 18.80 19.57 21.85
N ALA A 531 18.39 19.45 23.12
CA ALA A 531 17.01 19.10 23.47
C ALA A 531 15.99 20.15 23.00
N ARG A 532 16.32 21.44 23.11
CA ARG A 532 15.46 22.56 22.66
C ARG A 532 15.49 22.80 21.16
N ARG A 533 16.60 22.44 20.48
CA ARG A 533 16.67 22.39 19.02
C ARG A 533 15.68 21.37 18.49
N GLY A 534 15.57 20.18 19.11
CA GLY A 534 14.77 19.08 18.60
C GLY A 534 15.51 18.26 17.54
N SER A 535 14.76 17.50 16.74
CA SER A 535 15.31 16.57 15.74
C SER A 535 15.11 17.02 14.30
N ASP A 536 16.01 16.58 13.43
CA ASP A 536 15.89 16.70 11.97
C ASP A 536 14.81 15.77 11.39
N PHE A 537 14.49 14.68 12.11
CA PHE A 537 13.43 13.75 11.73
C PHE A 537 12.08 14.13 12.35
N VAL A 538 11.07 14.29 11.50
CA VAL A 538 9.66 14.35 11.92
C VAL A 538 9.00 13.02 11.60
N PHE A 539 8.45 12.39 12.64
CA PHE A 539 7.66 11.18 12.55
C PHE A 539 6.18 11.52 12.66
N ARG A 540 5.39 11.03 11.70
CA ARG A 540 3.93 11.14 11.69
C ARG A 540 3.30 9.78 11.93
N THR A 541 2.44 9.70 12.94
CA THR A 541 1.67 8.50 13.30
C THR A 541 0.25 8.91 13.71
N THR A 542 -0.58 7.99 14.19
CA THR A 542 -1.90 8.34 14.75
C THR A 542 -1.72 8.96 16.13
N ARG A 543 -2.61 9.90 16.49
CA ARG A 543 -2.57 10.54 17.81
C ARG A 543 -2.73 9.52 18.95
N LEU A 544 -3.48 8.45 18.73
CA LEU A 544 -3.56 7.33 19.67
C LEU A 544 -2.20 6.65 19.90
N GLN A 545 -1.46 6.32 18.84
CA GLN A 545 -0.13 5.70 18.96
C GLN A 545 0.89 6.66 19.59
N TYR A 546 0.82 7.95 19.23
CA TYR A 546 1.65 8.98 19.85
C TYR A 546 1.39 9.05 21.36
N THR A 547 0.13 9.19 21.78
CA THR A 547 -0.23 9.29 23.20
C THR A 547 0.19 8.05 23.97
N ALA A 548 -0.10 6.85 23.46
CA ALA A 548 0.32 5.61 24.10
C ALA A 548 1.85 5.52 24.25
N GLY A 549 2.60 5.92 23.22
CA GLY A 549 4.06 5.92 23.22
C GLY A 549 4.69 6.92 24.18
N VAL A 550 4.06 8.08 24.41
CA VAL A 550 4.49 9.04 25.43
C VAL A 550 4.17 8.53 26.83
N VAL A 551 2.93 8.09 27.08
CA VAL A 551 2.54 7.55 28.39
C VAL A 551 3.43 6.38 28.79
N ALA A 552 3.79 5.49 27.86
CA ALA A 552 4.72 4.38 28.10
C ALA A 552 6.20 4.79 28.23
N ALA A 553 6.57 5.99 27.77
CA ALA A 553 7.88 6.58 28.03
C ALA A 553 7.98 7.11 29.46
N GLU A 554 6.93 7.77 29.93
CA GLU A 554 6.84 8.29 31.29
C GLU A 554 6.70 7.16 32.31
N ASP A 555 5.71 6.28 32.13
CA ASP A 555 5.54 5.12 33.00
C ASP A 555 4.76 3.98 32.31
N VAL A 556 5.48 2.90 32.01
CA VAL A 556 4.91 1.69 31.40
C VAL A 556 3.94 0.93 32.32
N THR A 557 4.03 1.12 33.64
CA THR A 557 3.22 0.43 34.64
C THR A 557 1.91 1.14 34.96
N LEU A 558 1.77 2.41 34.53
CA LEU A 558 0.59 3.24 34.78
C LEU A 558 -0.66 2.60 34.16
N LYS A 559 -1.75 2.51 34.93
CA LYS A 559 -3.05 1.93 34.55
C LYS A 559 -4.20 2.73 35.15
N GLY A 560 -5.41 2.54 34.62
CA GLY A 560 -6.64 3.10 35.18
C GLY A 560 -6.76 4.61 35.04
N GLU A 561 -7.46 5.26 35.96
CA GLU A 561 -7.73 6.70 35.93
C GLU A 561 -6.49 7.60 35.90
N PRO A 562 -5.37 7.29 36.58
CA PRO A 562 -4.10 8.02 36.43
C PRO A 562 -3.55 7.97 35.00
N ARG A 563 -3.65 6.79 34.33
CA ARG A 563 -3.26 6.64 32.93
C ARG A 563 -4.15 7.48 32.03
N VAL A 564 -5.47 7.45 32.25
CA VAL A 564 -6.43 8.27 31.50
C VAL A 564 -6.10 9.76 31.67
N ALA A 565 -5.81 10.23 32.89
CA ALA A 565 -5.45 11.63 33.15
C ALA A 565 -4.18 12.04 32.39
N LEU A 566 -3.10 11.25 32.49
CA LEU A 566 -1.86 11.54 31.77
C LEU A 566 -2.06 11.49 30.25
N ALA A 567 -2.76 10.48 29.73
CA ALA A 567 -3.06 10.36 28.30
C ALA A 567 -3.84 11.57 27.76
N ARG A 568 -4.81 12.10 28.54
CA ARG A 568 -5.54 13.33 28.18
C ARG A 568 -4.63 14.55 28.13
N VAL A 569 -3.74 14.71 29.10
CA VAL A 569 -2.73 15.79 29.11
C VAL A 569 -1.82 15.69 27.89
N VAL A 570 -1.34 14.49 27.60
CA VAL A 570 -0.46 14.22 26.45
C VAL A 570 -1.15 14.56 25.13
N ALA A 571 -2.36 14.05 24.94
CA ALA A 571 -3.15 14.29 23.73
C ALA A 571 -3.55 15.78 23.59
N HIS A 572 -3.75 16.49 24.71
CA HIS A 572 -4.00 17.93 24.74
C HIS A 572 -2.78 18.73 24.28
N ASN A 573 -1.62 18.43 24.86
CA ASN A 573 -0.37 19.11 24.57
C ASN A 573 0.08 18.97 23.11
N GLU A 574 -0.19 17.82 22.49
CA GLU A 574 0.06 17.60 21.06
C GLU A 574 -0.59 18.68 20.18
N ARG A 575 -1.78 19.16 20.55
CA ARG A 575 -2.52 20.20 19.81
C ARG A 575 -2.12 21.64 20.17
N HIS A 576 -1.45 21.84 21.30
CA HIS A 576 -1.14 23.17 21.86
C HIS A 576 0.36 23.49 21.80
N SER A 577 1.14 22.71 21.05
CA SER A 577 2.60 22.76 20.86
C SER A 577 3.38 23.79 21.70
N ARG A 578 4.30 23.30 22.54
CA ARG A 578 5.27 24.12 23.28
C ARG A 578 6.11 25.05 22.39
N HIS A 579 6.20 24.73 21.09
CA HIS A 579 6.88 25.53 20.08
C HIS A 579 5.92 25.84 18.92
N PRO A 580 5.34 27.06 18.86
CA PRO A 580 4.42 27.44 17.79
C PRO A 580 5.01 27.15 16.40
N GLY A 581 4.20 26.54 15.52
CA GLY A 581 4.60 26.19 14.15
C GLY A 581 5.50 24.95 14.03
N ARG A 582 5.83 24.25 15.12
CA ARG A 582 6.69 23.06 15.11
C ARG A 582 5.98 21.84 15.68
N ALA A 583 6.35 20.66 15.16
CA ALA A 583 5.99 19.37 15.74
C ALA A 583 6.54 19.23 17.17
N VAL A 584 5.85 18.46 18.02
CA VAL A 584 6.26 18.25 19.42
C VAL A 584 7.61 17.57 19.47
N CYS A 585 8.49 17.97 20.37
CA CYS A 585 9.83 17.40 20.48
C CYS A 585 9.86 16.14 21.38
N ASP A 586 10.45 15.05 20.89
CA ASP A 586 10.75 13.82 21.66
C ASP A 586 11.97 14.06 22.57
N THR A 587 11.75 14.86 23.60
CA THR A 587 12.73 15.14 24.65
C THR A 587 11.99 15.45 25.93
N THR A 588 12.70 15.43 27.05
CA THR A 588 12.17 15.91 28.33
C THR A 588 11.80 17.40 28.33
N HIS A 589 12.14 18.15 27.27
CA HIS A 589 11.66 19.51 27.09
C HIS A 589 10.20 19.57 26.64
N CYS A 590 9.72 18.64 25.80
CA CYS A 590 8.30 18.58 25.47
C CYS A 590 7.69 17.34 26.11
N GLN A 591 7.82 16.18 25.46
CA GLN A 591 7.33 14.89 25.93
C GLN A 591 8.25 13.79 25.41
N ALA A 592 8.71 12.89 26.27
CA ALA A 592 9.49 11.74 25.81
C ALA A 592 8.56 10.79 25.04
N PHE A 593 8.99 10.30 23.88
CA PHE A 593 8.22 9.42 23.01
C PHE A 593 8.99 8.14 22.73
N ARG A 594 8.40 6.99 23.08
CA ARG A 594 9.10 5.70 23.01
C ARG A 594 9.00 4.99 21.65
N GLY A 595 8.40 5.62 20.66
CA GLY A 595 8.01 4.98 19.40
C GLY A 595 6.64 4.31 19.51
N THR A 596 6.37 3.35 18.64
CA THR A 596 5.13 2.56 18.64
C THR A 596 5.13 1.54 19.76
N VAL A 597 4.04 1.53 20.52
CA VAL A 597 3.83 0.63 21.65
C VAL A 597 2.47 -0.05 21.54
N ARG A 598 2.24 -1.06 22.36
CA ARG A 598 0.91 -1.65 22.48
C ARG A 598 -0.03 -0.62 23.14
N VAL A 599 -1.03 -0.18 22.39
CA VAL A 599 -2.09 0.70 22.89
C VAL A 599 -2.88 0.00 23.99
N GLN A 600 -3.08 0.70 25.11
CA GLN A 600 -3.93 0.23 26.21
C GLN A 600 -5.35 0.76 26.07
N ARG A 601 -6.34 0.08 26.68
CA ARG A 601 -7.74 0.52 26.66
C ARG A 601 -7.93 1.92 27.25
N ASP A 602 -7.14 2.26 28.26
CA ASP A 602 -7.16 3.57 28.91
C ASP A 602 -6.73 4.71 27.96
N ASP A 603 -5.80 4.45 27.04
CA ASP A 603 -5.36 5.44 26.04
C ASP A 603 -6.51 5.75 25.07
N ALA A 604 -7.16 4.70 24.55
CA ALA A 604 -8.31 4.85 23.67
C ALA A 604 -9.49 5.54 24.39
N LYS A 605 -9.74 5.19 25.66
CA LYS A 605 -10.74 5.84 26.52
C LYS A 605 -10.42 7.33 26.66
N ALA A 606 -9.19 7.70 26.97
CA ALA A 606 -8.75 9.09 27.14
C ALA A 606 -9.00 9.94 25.89
N LEU A 607 -8.65 9.42 24.70
CA LEU A 607 -8.87 10.15 23.45
C LEU A 607 -10.34 10.19 23.02
N GLY A 608 -11.18 9.27 23.52
CA GLY A 608 -12.63 9.28 23.30
C GLY A 608 -13.40 10.27 24.20
N MET A 609 -12.73 10.87 25.19
CA MET A 609 -13.34 11.86 26.09
C MET A 609 -13.29 13.27 25.49
N PRO A 610 -14.15 14.20 25.96
CA PRO A 610 -14.10 15.61 25.55
C PRO A 610 -12.72 16.25 25.78
N ALA A 611 -12.39 17.20 24.91
CA ALA A 611 -11.17 17.99 25.01
C ALA A 611 -11.09 18.71 26.37
N LEU A 612 -9.86 18.90 26.85
CA LEU A 612 -9.62 19.61 28.11
C LEU A 612 -9.97 21.10 27.97
N LYS A 613 -10.45 21.70 29.07
CA LYS A 613 -10.90 23.12 29.10
C LYS A 613 -9.75 24.14 29.02
N TRP A 614 -8.54 23.75 29.43
CA TRP A 614 -7.36 24.62 29.41
C TRP A 614 -6.92 24.88 27.97
N ARG A 615 -6.34 26.06 27.71
CA ARG A 615 -5.88 26.47 26.36
C ARG A 615 -4.36 26.54 26.23
N GLU A 616 -3.65 26.29 27.32
CA GLU A 616 -2.19 26.35 27.38
C GLU A 616 -1.58 24.94 27.40
N TRP A 617 -0.26 24.90 27.25
CA TRP A 617 0.52 23.68 27.45
C TRP A 617 0.45 23.24 28.91
N LEU A 618 0.07 21.99 29.16
CA LEU A 618 -0.09 21.45 30.50
C LEU A 618 1.18 20.68 30.93
N LEU A 619 1.78 21.11 32.03
CA LEU A 619 2.99 20.51 32.58
C LEU A 619 2.67 19.25 33.39
N PHE A 620 3.53 18.25 33.33
CA PHE A 620 3.43 17.05 34.15
C PHE A 620 4.83 16.53 34.47
N SER A 621 4.96 15.80 35.57
CA SER A 621 6.23 15.21 35.98
C SER A 621 6.01 13.89 36.71
N GLN A 622 7.05 13.05 36.80
CA GLN A 622 6.98 11.79 37.55
C GLN A 622 6.50 12.04 38.98
N GLY A 623 7.11 13.02 39.67
CA GLY A 623 6.73 13.44 41.01
C GLY A 623 7.13 12.45 42.11
N GLY A 624 6.30 12.37 43.15
CA GLY A 624 6.42 11.42 44.25
C GLY A 624 7.12 11.92 45.52
N GLU A 625 7.15 11.08 46.56
CA GLU A 625 7.64 11.41 47.90
C GLU A 625 8.92 10.67 48.31
N GLU A 626 9.52 9.88 47.40
CA GLU A 626 10.77 9.15 47.67
C GLU A 626 11.90 10.14 48.00
N PRO A 627 12.53 10.04 49.19
CA PRO A 627 13.61 10.93 49.57
C PRO A 627 14.88 10.63 48.78
N TRP A 628 15.65 11.66 48.45
CA TRP A 628 16.94 11.53 47.80
C TRP A 628 17.97 12.46 48.42
N ARG A 629 19.24 12.07 48.33
CA ARG A 629 20.41 12.84 48.77
C ARG A 629 21.50 12.78 47.69
N GLN A 630 22.06 13.92 47.32
CA GLN A 630 23.14 13.99 46.33
C GLN A 630 24.19 15.03 46.70
N GLU A 631 25.43 14.76 46.34
CA GLU A 631 26.58 15.61 46.63
C GLU A 631 27.11 16.26 45.35
N ARG A 632 27.49 17.55 45.43
CA ARG A 632 28.13 18.27 44.33
C ARG A 632 29.34 19.06 44.82
N PRO A 633 30.46 19.08 44.07
CA PRO A 633 31.59 19.93 44.39
C PRO A 633 31.17 21.40 44.48
N ARG A 634 31.64 22.10 45.51
CA ARG A 634 31.33 23.52 45.75
C ARG A 634 31.67 24.39 44.55
N GLY A 635 32.82 24.15 43.92
CA GLY A 635 33.22 24.88 42.71
C GLY A 635 32.31 24.64 41.49
N GLU A 636 31.51 23.58 41.45
CA GLU A 636 30.48 23.37 40.43
C GLU A 636 29.22 24.20 40.74
N VAL A 637 28.81 24.24 42.01
CA VAL A 637 27.66 25.05 42.45
C VAL A 637 27.94 26.54 42.31
N GLU A 638 29.12 27.00 42.74
CA GLU A 638 29.55 28.40 42.61
C GLU A 638 29.72 28.83 41.15
N ARG A 639 29.93 27.91 40.20
CA ARG A 639 29.94 28.22 38.77
C ARG A 639 28.56 28.61 38.24
N LEU A 640 27.50 28.08 38.86
CA LEU A 640 26.12 28.39 38.50
C LEU A 640 25.59 29.61 39.27
N LEU A 641 25.95 29.74 40.54
CA LEU A 641 25.37 30.74 41.44
C LEU A 641 26.23 32.00 41.65
N GLY A 642 27.54 31.89 41.43
CA GLY A 642 28.52 32.93 41.78
C GLY A 642 29.53 32.42 42.82
N ARG A 643 30.76 32.97 42.78
CA ARG A 643 31.81 32.67 43.78
C ARG A 643 31.45 33.28 45.13
N GLY A 644 31.96 32.69 46.22
CA GLY A 644 31.72 33.22 47.57
C GLY A 644 30.36 32.83 48.14
N LEU A 645 29.79 31.70 47.70
CA LEU A 645 28.48 31.23 48.16
C LEU A 645 28.52 30.80 49.63
N VAL A 646 27.71 31.42 50.48
CA VAL A 646 27.69 31.15 51.94
C VAL A 646 26.38 30.57 52.45
N SER A 647 25.27 30.76 51.75
CA SER A 647 23.96 30.23 52.14
C SER A 647 23.08 29.87 50.95
N LEU A 648 22.23 28.85 51.14
CA LEU A 648 21.23 28.37 50.20
C LEU A 648 19.95 28.02 50.95
N ARG A 649 18.81 28.53 50.49
CA ARG A 649 17.48 28.15 50.96
C ARG A 649 16.53 27.95 49.79
N PHE A 650 15.60 27.03 49.94
CA PHE A 650 14.63 26.67 48.90
C PHE A 650 13.23 27.00 49.37
N GLU A 651 12.52 27.85 48.63
CA GLU A 651 11.18 28.30 49.01
C GLU A 651 10.38 28.64 47.75
N ALA A 652 9.10 28.23 47.72
CA ALA A 652 8.16 28.54 46.64
C ALA A 652 8.71 28.32 45.21
N GLY A 653 9.49 27.24 45.01
CA GLY A 653 10.09 26.92 43.70
C GLY A 653 11.30 27.78 43.30
N ARG A 654 11.85 28.56 44.23
CA ARG A 654 13.05 29.38 44.06
C ARG A 654 14.17 28.92 44.98
N VAL A 655 15.41 29.17 44.57
CA VAL A 655 16.57 29.11 45.44
C VAL A 655 17.00 30.54 45.76
N ASN A 656 17.03 30.84 47.06
CA ASN A 656 17.51 32.09 47.62
C ASN A 656 18.90 31.83 48.18
N TYR A 657 19.87 32.67 47.84
CA TYR A 657 21.27 32.44 48.19
C TYR A 657 22.01 33.73 48.49
N LEU A 658 23.05 33.61 49.33
CA LEU A 658 23.91 34.72 49.74
C LEU A 658 25.30 34.53 49.16
N LEU A 659 25.84 35.58 48.55
CA LEU A 659 27.22 35.64 48.06
C LEU A 659 28.01 36.64 48.88
N THR A 660 29.23 36.30 49.28
CA THR A 660 30.19 37.26 49.84
C THR A 660 30.87 38.01 48.70
N GLU A 661 30.59 39.30 48.57
CA GLU A 661 31.23 40.19 47.60
C GLU A 661 32.22 41.15 48.27
N ARG A 662 33.24 41.56 47.51
CA ARG A 662 34.21 42.57 47.94
C ARG A 662 34.13 43.75 46.99
N ASP A 663 33.82 44.92 47.54
CA ASP A 663 33.92 46.19 46.85
C ASP A 663 34.94 47.07 47.60
N GLY A 664 36.08 47.30 46.98
CA GLY A 664 37.24 47.94 47.63
C GLY A 664 37.70 47.17 48.88
N THR A 665 37.60 47.81 50.05
CA THR A 665 37.96 47.24 51.37
C THR A 665 36.76 46.66 52.13
N ALA A 666 35.53 46.88 51.65
CA ALA A 666 34.31 46.39 52.31
C ALA A 666 33.95 44.98 51.82
N THR A 667 33.64 44.09 52.77
CA THR A 667 33.08 42.76 52.48
C THR A 667 31.64 42.75 52.94
N TYR A 668 30.70 42.45 52.04
CA TYR A 668 29.28 42.37 52.36
C TYR A 668 28.64 41.13 51.73
N GLU A 669 27.46 40.77 52.21
CA GLU A 669 26.67 39.66 51.68
C GLU A 669 25.57 40.19 50.76
N ASP A 670 25.59 39.77 49.50
CA ASP A 670 24.56 40.11 48.51
C ASP A 670 23.54 38.97 48.38
N GLY A 671 22.27 39.33 48.51
CA GLY A 671 21.15 38.39 48.46
C GLY A 671 20.58 38.26 47.06
N ARG A 672 20.62 37.05 46.51
CA ARG A 672 20.13 36.75 45.16
C ARG A 672 19.11 35.62 45.17
N SER A 673 18.32 35.57 44.10
CA SER A 673 17.28 34.56 43.94
C SER A 673 17.16 34.12 42.50
N LEU A 674 17.02 32.82 42.26
CA LEU A 674 16.73 32.28 40.92
C LEU A 674 15.74 31.12 40.96
N PRO A 675 15.03 30.84 39.84
CA PRO A 675 14.15 29.68 39.75
C PRO A 675 14.90 28.38 40.07
N CYS A 676 14.38 27.59 41.01
CA CYS A 676 15.06 26.37 41.47
C CYS A 676 15.34 25.38 40.32
N GLU A 677 14.50 25.40 39.29
CA GLU A 677 14.68 24.60 38.08
C GLU A 677 16.03 24.86 37.37
N LEU A 678 16.56 26.09 37.42
CA LEU A 678 17.88 26.40 36.86
C LEU A 678 19.00 25.71 37.65
N LEU A 679 18.91 25.70 38.98
CA LEU A 679 19.85 24.98 39.83
C LEU A 679 19.73 23.47 39.63
N ARG A 680 18.49 22.94 39.67
CA ARG A 680 18.20 21.51 39.50
C ARG A 680 18.74 21.00 38.17
N SER A 681 18.45 21.69 37.07
CA SER A 681 18.89 21.30 35.72
C SER A 681 20.40 21.46 35.55
N GLY A 682 21.00 22.53 36.08
CA GLY A 682 22.45 22.77 36.04
C GLY A 682 23.25 21.70 36.79
N LEU A 683 22.77 21.28 37.96
CA LEU A 683 23.41 20.28 38.83
C LEU A 683 22.91 18.85 38.60
N LYS A 684 21.98 18.63 37.67
CA LYS A 684 21.35 17.33 37.38
C LYS A 684 20.73 16.68 38.63
N LEU A 685 20.03 17.46 39.45
CA LEU A 685 19.36 16.95 40.65
C LEU A 685 18.00 16.31 40.31
N PRO A 686 17.52 15.32 41.10
CA PRO A 686 16.27 14.61 40.80
C PRO A 686 15.04 15.51 40.78
N SER A 687 14.92 16.41 41.76
CA SER A 687 13.87 17.43 41.88
C SER A 687 14.46 18.71 42.49
N CYS A 688 13.65 19.77 42.65
CA CYS A 688 14.08 20.93 43.42
C CYS A 688 14.43 20.48 44.86
N PRO A 689 15.65 20.78 45.37
CA PRO A 689 16.01 20.42 46.74
C PRO A 689 15.09 21.09 47.75
N ARG A 690 14.91 20.46 48.91
CA ARG A 690 14.28 21.08 50.08
C ARG A 690 15.33 21.73 50.98
N THR A 691 16.51 21.12 51.06
CA THR A 691 17.61 21.60 51.89
C THR A 691 18.94 21.45 51.16
N ALA A 692 19.90 22.29 51.54
CA ALA A 692 21.30 22.12 51.18
C ALA A 692 22.18 22.41 52.41
N SER A 693 23.25 21.65 52.59
CA SER A 693 24.23 21.86 53.65
C SER A 693 25.65 21.86 53.10
N PHE A 694 26.49 22.71 53.67
CA PHE A 694 27.91 22.79 53.32
C PHE A 694 28.68 21.71 54.08
N ASN A 695 29.47 20.91 53.37
CA ASN A 695 30.37 19.92 53.94
C ASN A 695 31.76 20.09 53.31
N GLY A 696 32.54 21.05 53.84
CA GLY A 696 33.86 21.39 53.33
C GLY A 696 33.83 21.87 51.87
N SER A 697 34.46 21.10 50.98
CA SER A 697 34.54 21.38 49.54
C SER A 697 33.33 20.89 48.73
N VAL A 698 32.30 20.35 49.40
CA VAL A 698 31.12 19.73 48.80
C VAL A 698 29.85 20.33 49.40
N LEU A 699 28.80 20.46 48.58
CA LEU A 699 27.45 20.75 49.04
C LEU A 699 26.59 19.48 48.94
N VAL A 700 25.89 19.17 50.02
CA VAL A 700 24.94 18.06 50.11
C VAL A 700 23.55 18.62 49.89
N PHE A 701 22.83 18.10 48.90
CA PHE A 701 21.45 18.45 48.59
C PHE A 701 20.53 17.31 48.98
N GLU A 702 19.39 17.64 49.60
CA GLU A 702 18.36 16.66 49.95
C GLU A 702 17.00 17.15 49.44
N GLY A 703 16.18 16.20 48.98
CA GLY A 703 14.86 16.50 48.44
C GLY A 703 13.98 15.26 48.37
N ARG A 704 12.83 15.39 47.70
CA ARG A 704 11.88 14.31 47.48
C ARG A 704 11.34 14.29 46.07
N GLY A 705 11.00 13.10 45.58
CA GLY A 705 10.39 12.92 44.26
C GLY A 705 11.33 13.23 43.10
N ARG A 706 10.75 13.28 41.90
CA ARG A 706 11.50 13.50 40.64
C ARG A 706 10.77 14.46 39.70
N GLY A 707 11.52 15.29 38.99
CA GLY A 707 11.01 16.24 38.01
C GLY A 707 10.87 17.66 38.54
N HIS A 708 10.17 18.51 37.78
CA HIS A 708 10.05 19.95 38.06
C HIS A 708 8.92 20.30 39.05
N GLY A 709 8.02 19.36 39.36
CA GLY A 709 6.99 19.54 40.40
C GLY A 709 5.85 20.50 40.02
N GLU A 710 5.65 20.78 38.74
CA GLU A 710 4.52 21.61 38.26
C GLU A 710 3.47 20.76 37.54
N GLY A 711 2.21 21.10 37.73
CA GLY A 711 1.08 20.44 37.08
C GLY A 711 0.82 19.02 37.59
N LEU A 712 0.59 18.06 36.69
CA LEU A 712 0.23 16.70 37.07
C LEU A 712 1.45 15.93 37.63
N ASP A 713 1.36 15.52 38.90
CA ASP A 713 2.26 14.56 39.53
C ASP A 713 1.75 13.14 39.29
N VAL A 714 2.52 12.33 38.55
CA VAL A 714 2.12 10.98 38.12
C VAL A 714 2.07 10.00 39.31
N GLU A 715 3.03 10.04 40.22
CA GLU A 715 3.03 9.17 41.41
C GLU A 715 1.91 9.54 42.39
N ALA A 716 1.65 10.83 42.60
CA ALA A 716 0.52 11.28 43.42
C ALA A 716 -0.82 10.88 42.78
N ALA A 717 -0.94 10.98 41.46
CA ALA A 717 -2.13 10.52 40.74
C ALA A 717 -2.39 9.03 40.98
N LYS A 718 -1.36 8.17 40.93
CA LYS A 718 -1.49 6.74 41.24
C LYS A 718 -2.00 6.49 42.66
N ALA A 719 -1.47 7.20 43.63
CA ALA A 719 -1.83 7.04 45.04
C ALA A 719 -3.20 7.63 45.39
N SER A 720 -3.75 8.53 44.56
CA SER A 720 -4.94 9.33 44.90
C SER A 720 -6.25 8.54 44.96
N GLY A 721 -6.39 7.46 44.20
CA GLY A 721 -7.68 6.77 44.00
C GLY A 721 -8.76 7.61 43.30
N LEU A 722 -8.42 8.80 42.80
CA LEU A 722 -9.36 9.73 42.18
C LEU A 722 -9.66 9.35 40.72
N ARG A 723 -10.80 9.85 40.22
CA ARG A 723 -11.12 9.80 38.79
C ARG A 723 -10.25 10.81 38.02
N SER A 724 -10.02 10.53 36.73
CA SER A 724 -9.17 11.35 35.87
C SER A 724 -9.55 12.83 35.86
N ASP A 725 -10.84 13.19 35.82
CA ASP A 725 -11.26 14.61 35.90
C ASP A 725 -10.82 15.28 37.21
N ALA A 726 -10.99 14.59 38.35
CA ALA A 726 -10.61 15.12 39.66
C ALA A 726 -9.07 15.23 39.80
N ILE A 727 -8.33 14.28 39.23
CA ILE A 727 -6.86 14.34 39.14
C ILE A 727 -6.43 15.60 38.37
N LEU A 728 -7.07 15.87 37.22
CA LEU A 728 -6.74 17.03 36.40
C LEU A 728 -7.15 18.36 37.03
N GLU A 729 -8.32 18.43 37.68
CA GLU A 729 -8.73 19.63 38.42
C GLU A 729 -7.82 19.90 39.62
N ALA A 730 -7.35 18.86 40.32
CA ALA A 730 -6.38 19.03 41.41
C ALA A 730 -5.04 19.60 40.89
N ALA A 731 -4.60 19.16 39.71
CA ALA A 731 -3.34 19.58 39.08
C ALA A 731 -3.40 20.99 38.47
N TYR A 732 -4.52 21.38 37.85
CA TYR A 732 -4.61 22.58 37.01
C TYR A 732 -5.77 23.52 37.34
N GLY A 733 -6.60 23.19 38.33
CA GLY A 733 -7.79 23.98 38.72
C GLY A 733 -7.49 25.15 39.67
N LYS A 734 -6.30 25.19 40.28
CA LYS A 734 -5.89 26.31 41.15
C LYS A 734 -5.36 27.45 40.29
N LYS A 735 -5.93 28.66 40.42
CA LYS A 735 -5.40 29.87 39.77
C LYS A 735 -3.92 30.02 40.16
N ARG A 736 -3.02 30.17 39.17
CA ARG A 736 -1.67 30.69 39.42
C ARG A 736 -1.82 32.02 40.16
N PRO A 737 -1.10 32.26 41.27
CA PRO A 737 -1.03 33.59 41.85
C PRO A 737 -0.56 34.55 40.75
N GLU A 738 -1.30 35.64 40.53
CA GLU A 738 -0.80 36.72 39.69
C GLU A 738 0.56 37.18 40.23
N PRO A 739 1.53 37.50 39.36
CA PRO A 739 2.71 38.20 39.82
C PRO A 739 2.20 39.48 40.48
N ARG A 740 2.50 39.67 41.78
CA ARG A 740 2.38 40.99 42.38
C ARG A 740 3.29 41.89 41.58
N ASP A 741 2.70 42.83 40.86
CA ASP A 741 3.41 44.00 40.38
C ASP A 741 4.18 44.55 41.58
N VAL A 742 5.50 44.61 41.44
CA VAL A 742 6.35 45.31 42.39
C VAL A 742 5.93 46.77 42.27
N ASP A 743 5.42 47.31 43.37
CA ASP A 743 5.09 48.71 43.55
C ASP A 743 6.18 49.58 42.90
N GLY A 744 5.77 50.34 41.89
CA GLY A 744 6.54 51.47 41.37
C GLY A 744 5.95 52.75 41.95
N GLU A 745 6.52 53.18 43.08
CA GLU A 745 6.67 54.60 43.41
C GLU A 745 7.58 55.30 42.38
#